data_AF-A0A948CFQ2-F1
#
_entry.id   AF-A0A948CFQ2-F1
#
_cell.length_a   1.000
_cell.length_b   1.000
_cell.length_c   1.000
_cell.angle_alpha   90.00
_cell.angle_beta   90.00
_cell.angle_gamma   90.00
#
_symmetry.space_group_name_H-M   'P 1'
#
loop_
_entity.id
_entity.type
_entity.pdbx_description
1 polymer ?
#
loop_
_entity_poly.entity_id
_entity_poly.type
_entity_poly.pdbx_seq_one_letter_code
_entity_poly.pdbx_strand_id
1 'polypeptide(L)'
;MTPRPRQVAVVGSGVAGLTAAYIASRTAEVTLFEADDRLGGHADTHQVPEVQPDGSTRMLGIDTGFIVHNPRTYPTLLRMFAELGVATQASEMSMSITDDDSDLEWAGALGRQGLFPTSANLRKPRYLAMLAEIPRFHRLAKALLAEESDTRTLREFLDAGRFSDYFVRHFMEPVVACVWSCEPEVSLDYPARYLFTFLEHHGMLGVFGSPQWRTVTGGSHSYVSKIEAALTSGPHAIRLGTKVTSVLEVPEGQGPDGQGGVEITDGSGEVTTYDAVVVATHPGKALSILAEPTALQRELLGAMPYSPNTALLHTDTSLLPQAEKAWASWNFRRPGVDVPRPIDDGVMVTYDLTRLQRLDTDTHYLVTLGGEDLVDPSTIIDRMSYEHPLYNPTSVAAQSRLPEIDTDRVVFAGAYHGWGFHEDGARSGRAAATRLGLEWPETITTGGAGHDAAPTIEGGIFETTISHTRRAPFKRRFTHRSQMWLVDLDDLPDHGFLGRFESRDHLGDPEESIRDNVLAFLRARGVEVGTGRILMAANARAFGYCFNPISVFWCWDESGALAATVVEVHNTYGDRHAYLVHPDEQGRATTPKAMYVSPFHGTDGTYDLTVPVPSDKLHIVVELTTDDGDRFSASLVGERSTTTARRAAPAALRGSLLIRAHGIWLWLRRLPVRQRPAHAQADVQKEEAR
;
A
#
# COMPACT_ATOMS: atom_id res chain seq x y z
N MET A 1 -22.32 11.97 -38.38
CA MET A 1 -21.44 12.85 -37.58
C MET A 1 -20.83 11.99 -36.51
N THR A 2 -19.50 11.88 -36.46
CA THR A 2 -18.82 11.37 -35.27
C THR A 2 -19.13 12.32 -34.11
N PRO A 3 -19.55 11.82 -32.93
CA PRO A 3 -19.82 12.68 -31.79
C PRO A 3 -18.54 13.47 -31.43
N ARG A 4 -18.70 14.74 -31.06
CA ARG A 4 -17.56 15.56 -30.59
C ARG A 4 -16.98 14.90 -29.33
N PRO A 5 -15.64 14.86 -29.16
CA PRO A 5 -15.06 14.43 -27.91
C PRO A 5 -15.64 15.23 -26.74
N ARG A 6 -15.90 14.57 -25.62
CA ARG A 6 -16.34 15.26 -24.40
C ARG A 6 -15.22 16.18 -23.92
N GLN A 7 -15.56 17.42 -23.56
CA GLN A 7 -14.61 18.40 -23.05
C GLN A 7 -14.70 18.47 -21.52
N VAL A 8 -13.58 18.25 -20.84
CA VAL A 8 -13.52 18.17 -19.38
C VAL A 8 -12.48 19.16 -18.85
N ALA A 9 -12.91 20.02 -17.93
CA ALA A 9 -12.00 20.86 -17.17
C ALA A 9 -11.49 20.11 -15.93
N VAL A 10 -10.23 20.32 -15.56
CA VAL A 10 -9.68 19.90 -14.28
C VAL A 10 -9.08 21.13 -13.62
N VAL A 11 -9.53 21.47 -12.42
CA VAL A 11 -9.09 22.68 -11.69
C VAL A 11 -8.18 22.28 -10.54
N GLY A 12 -6.91 22.65 -10.64
CA GLY A 12 -5.84 22.28 -9.72
C GLY A 12 -5.02 21.09 -10.24
N SER A 13 -3.70 21.20 -10.21
CA SER A 13 -2.75 20.20 -10.73
C SER A 13 -1.95 19.48 -9.64
N GLY A 14 -2.48 19.44 -8.42
CA GLY A 14 -2.02 18.46 -7.43
C GLY A 14 -2.22 17.02 -7.91
N VAL A 15 -1.72 16.03 -7.16
CA VAL A 15 -1.82 14.61 -7.55
C VAL A 15 -3.23 14.16 -7.92
N ALA A 16 -4.27 14.68 -7.24
CA ALA A 16 -5.67 14.37 -7.56
C ALA A 16 -6.06 14.86 -8.97
N GLY A 17 -5.74 16.11 -9.29
CA GLY A 17 -6.02 16.70 -10.59
C GLY A 17 -5.19 16.08 -11.70
N LEU A 18 -3.90 15.82 -11.45
CA LEU A 18 -3.04 15.12 -12.42
C LEU A 18 -3.55 13.69 -12.70
N THR A 19 -3.97 12.94 -11.68
CA THR A 19 -4.56 11.62 -11.89
C THR A 19 -5.87 11.71 -12.66
N ALA A 20 -6.77 12.64 -12.31
CA ALA A 20 -8.03 12.84 -13.03
C ALA A 20 -7.79 13.23 -14.50
N ALA A 21 -6.92 14.20 -14.75
CA ALA A 21 -6.56 14.67 -16.09
C ALA A 21 -5.93 13.56 -16.92
N TYR A 22 -4.98 12.82 -16.35
CA TYR A 22 -4.33 11.68 -17.01
C TYR A 22 -5.35 10.62 -17.41
N ILE A 23 -6.28 10.25 -16.54
CA ILE A 23 -7.32 9.26 -16.86
C ILE A 23 -8.27 9.80 -17.94
N ALA A 24 -8.78 11.02 -17.74
CA ALA A 24 -9.72 11.68 -18.62
C ALA A 24 -9.17 11.84 -20.05
N SER A 25 -7.88 12.13 -20.19
CA SER A 25 -7.22 12.38 -21.48
C SER A 25 -7.27 11.20 -22.46
N ARG A 26 -7.58 10.00 -21.97
CA ARG A 26 -7.69 8.79 -22.80
C ARG A 26 -8.93 8.79 -23.70
N THR A 27 -10.03 9.43 -23.27
CA THR A 27 -11.33 9.38 -23.96
C THR A 27 -12.00 10.75 -24.09
N ALA A 28 -11.47 11.78 -23.43
CA ALA A 28 -11.98 13.14 -23.43
C ALA A 28 -10.87 14.16 -23.76
N GLU A 29 -11.27 15.33 -24.23
CA GLU A 29 -10.39 16.49 -24.39
C GLU A 29 -10.31 17.24 -23.05
N VAL A 30 -9.13 17.28 -22.44
CA VAL A 30 -8.92 17.85 -21.11
C VAL A 30 -8.31 19.24 -21.19
N THR A 31 -8.83 20.18 -20.40
CA THR A 31 -8.11 21.40 -20.03
C THR A 31 -7.77 21.36 -18.54
N LEU A 32 -6.49 21.32 -18.22
CA LEU A 32 -5.98 21.38 -16.85
C LEU A 32 -5.61 22.82 -16.49
N PHE A 33 -6.28 23.39 -15.50
CA PHE A 33 -6.01 24.72 -14.96
C PHE A 33 -5.16 24.63 -13.70
N GLU A 34 -4.10 25.43 -13.64
CA GLU A 34 -3.25 25.58 -12.46
C GLU A 34 -3.01 27.06 -12.19
N ALA A 35 -3.16 27.46 -10.93
CA ALA A 35 -2.97 28.83 -10.48
C ALA A 35 -1.47 29.19 -10.41
N ASP A 36 -0.62 28.23 -10.07
CA ASP A 36 0.83 28.41 -10.03
C ASP A 36 1.47 28.28 -11.42
N ASP A 37 2.74 28.68 -11.53
CA ASP A 37 3.54 28.57 -12.76
C ASP A 37 4.14 27.17 -12.99
N ARG A 38 3.83 26.21 -12.10
CA ARG A 38 4.25 24.82 -12.16
C ARG A 38 3.12 23.85 -11.86
N LEU A 39 3.23 22.64 -12.41
CA LEU A 39 2.36 21.52 -12.05
C LEU A 39 2.82 20.84 -10.75
N GLY A 40 1.93 20.07 -10.13
CA GLY A 40 2.27 19.08 -9.10
C GLY A 40 1.76 19.41 -7.68
N GLY A 41 1.51 20.68 -7.36
CA GLY A 41 1.15 21.11 -6.00
C GLY A 41 2.19 20.62 -4.98
N HIS A 42 1.77 19.85 -3.97
CA HIS A 42 2.69 19.24 -3.00
C HIS A 42 3.70 18.24 -3.57
N ALA A 43 3.58 17.79 -4.83
CA ALA A 43 4.73 17.19 -5.52
C ALA A 43 5.69 18.32 -5.92
N ASP A 44 6.67 18.57 -5.06
CA ASP A 44 7.52 19.75 -5.08
C ASP A 44 8.98 19.32 -4.96
N THR A 45 9.72 19.41 -6.07
CA THR A 45 11.14 19.04 -6.14
C THR A 45 11.99 20.28 -6.40
N HIS A 46 12.92 20.57 -5.50
CA HIS A 46 13.88 21.65 -5.64
C HIS A 46 15.16 21.14 -6.32
N GLN A 47 15.65 21.90 -7.31
CA GLN A 47 16.89 21.60 -8.00
C GLN A 47 18.04 22.32 -7.32
N VAL A 48 18.81 21.60 -6.50
CA VAL A 48 19.90 22.16 -5.70
C VAL A 48 21.25 21.87 -6.37
N PRO A 49 22.04 22.91 -6.75
CA PRO A 49 23.36 22.69 -7.34
C PRO A 49 24.37 22.28 -6.26
N GLU A 50 25.04 21.16 -6.49
CA GLU A 50 26.09 20.65 -5.62
C GLU A 50 27.42 20.55 -6.37
N VAL A 51 28.46 21.20 -5.84
CA VAL A 51 29.81 21.13 -6.38
C VAL A 51 30.47 19.83 -5.91
N GLN A 52 30.82 18.98 -6.87
CA GLN A 52 31.50 17.71 -6.64
C GLN A 52 33.00 17.92 -6.35
N PRO A 53 33.71 16.94 -5.75
CA PRO A 53 35.14 17.05 -5.46
C PRO A 53 36.02 17.29 -6.70
N ASP A 54 35.56 16.91 -7.90
CA ASP A 54 36.26 17.14 -9.17
C ASP A 54 36.01 18.53 -9.78
N GLY A 55 35.23 19.38 -9.09
CA GLY A 55 34.85 20.72 -9.52
C GLY A 55 33.65 20.77 -10.47
N SER A 56 33.06 19.63 -10.84
CA SER A 56 31.80 19.59 -11.60
C SER A 56 30.61 19.97 -10.72
N THR A 57 29.51 20.44 -11.33
CA THR A 57 28.26 20.73 -10.62
C THR A 57 27.23 19.67 -10.99
N ARG A 58 26.67 19.00 -9.98
CA ARG A 58 25.55 18.07 -10.08
C ARG A 58 24.28 18.76 -9.58
N MET A 59 23.17 18.63 -10.29
CA MET A 59 21.86 19.06 -9.77
C MET A 59 21.24 17.91 -8.98
N LEU A 60 20.92 18.17 -7.71
CA LEU A 60 20.17 17.27 -6.86
C LEU A 60 18.69 17.66 -6.89
N GLY A 61 17.83 16.73 -7.29
CA GLY A 61 16.38 16.87 -7.11
C GLY A 61 16.00 16.47 -5.70
N ILE A 62 15.52 17.43 -4.90
CA ILE A 62 15.16 17.23 -3.49
C ILE A 62 13.68 17.51 -3.30
N ASP A 63 12.90 16.48 -2.97
CA ASP A 63 11.48 16.63 -2.64
C ASP A 63 11.27 17.23 -1.24
N THR A 64 10.32 18.14 -1.11
CA THR A 64 10.02 18.84 0.16
C THR A 64 8.56 18.71 0.60
N GLY A 65 7.65 18.37 -0.33
CA GLY A 65 6.25 18.05 -0.02
C GLY A 65 6.01 16.53 -0.02
N PHE A 66 5.69 15.96 -1.18
CA PHE A 66 5.54 14.51 -1.34
C PHE A 66 6.90 13.83 -1.50
N ILE A 67 7.31 13.08 -0.48
CA ILE A 67 8.65 12.51 -0.42
C ILE A 67 8.64 10.99 -0.52
N VAL A 68 7.69 10.31 0.15
CA VAL A 68 7.72 8.84 0.31
C VAL A 68 6.40 8.15 0.00
N HIS A 69 6.50 6.92 -0.48
CA HIS A 69 5.38 6.01 -0.72
C HIS A 69 5.77 4.56 -0.37
N ASN A 70 4.81 3.63 -0.40
CA ASN A 70 5.10 2.21 -0.27
C ASN A 70 4.06 1.32 -1.01
N PRO A 71 4.41 0.07 -1.38
CA PRO A 71 3.52 -0.82 -2.13
C PRO A 71 2.22 -1.23 -1.43
N ARG A 72 2.16 -1.14 -0.10
CA ARG A 72 0.98 -1.54 0.68
C ARG A 72 -0.09 -0.45 0.66
N THR A 73 0.30 0.81 0.78
CA THR A 73 -0.63 1.92 1.02
C THR A 73 -0.73 2.90 -0.15
N TYR A 74 -0.04 2.68 -1.27
CA TYR A 74 -0.06 3.55 -2.46
C TYR A 74 -0.35 2.80 -3.79
N PRO A 75 -1.37 1.92 -3.88
CA PRO A 75 -1.61 1.12 -5.08
C PRO A 75 -2.00 1.95 -6.32
N THR A 76 -2.81 3.01 -6.17
CA THR A 76 -3.27 3.84 -7.29
C THR A 76 -2.11 4.64 -7.87
N LEU A 77 -1.32 5.28 -7.01
CA LEU A 77 -0.13 6.02 -7.41
C LEU A 77 0.89 5.11 -8.09
N LEU A 78 1.12 3.90 -7.55
CA LEU A 78 2.07 2.96 -8.12
C LEU A 78 1.64 2.40 -9.47
N ARG A 79 0.34 2.23 -9.71
CA ARG A 79 -0.16 1.91 -11.05
C ARG A 79 0.20 3.01 -12.04
N MET A 80 -0.02 4.28 -11.67
CA MET A 80 0.34 5.43 -12.51
C MET A 80 1.86 5.49 -12.75
N PHE A 81 2.66 5.23 -11.72
CA PHE A 81 4.13 5.17 -11.85
C PHE A 81 4.57 4.06 -12.80
N ALA A 82 3.94 2.88 -12.75
CA ALA A 82 4.24 1.78 -13.65
C ALA A 82 3.92 2.14 -15.10
N GLU A 83 2.74 2.72 -15.38
CA GLU A 83 2.35 3.14 -16.73
C GLU A 83 3.26 4.26 -17.29
N LEU A 84 3.75 5.15 -16.43
CA LEU A 84 4.68 6.22 -16.81
C LEU A 84 6.15 5.79 -16.77
N GLY A 85 6.49 4.58 -16.29
CA GLY A 85 7.87 4.15 -16.08
C GLY A 85 8.65 5.02 -15.08
N VAL A 86 8.02 5.45 -13.98
CA VAL A 86 8.65 6.27 -12.93
C VAL A 86 9.48 5.38 -12.01
N ALA A 87 10.78 5.66 -11.94
CA ALA A 87 11.71 4.94 -11.08
C ALA A 87 11.58 5.37 -9.61
N THR A 88 11.76 4.42 -8.71
CA THR A 88 11.72 4.65 -7.26
C THR A 88 12.84 3.88 -6.59
N GLN A 89 13.27 4.32 -5.41
CA GLN A 89 14.33 3.70 -4.62
C GLN A 89 13.90 3.52 -3.16
N ALA A 90 14.61 2.67 -2.41
CA ALA A 90 14.31 2.47 -0.99
C ALA A 90 14.54 3.76 -0.19
N SER A 91 13.68 4.01 0.80
CA SER A 91 13.74 5.16 1.70
C SER A 91 13.98 4.68 3.15
N GLU A 92 14.65 5.52 3.94
CA GLU A 92 14.78 5.35 5.40
C GLU A 92 13.66 6.13 6.09
N MET A 93 13.00 5.55 7.09
CA MET A 93 11.78 6.11 7.68
C MET A 93 11.80 5.94 9.21
N SER A 94 12.80 6.54 9.85
CA SER A 94 12.87 6.65 11.31
C SER A 94 12.35 7.99 11.81
N MET A 95 11.85 8.00 13.04
CA MET A 95 11.43 9.21 13.76
C MET A 95 12.20 9.32 15.08
N SER A 96 12.63 10.53 15.40
CA SER A 96 13.23 10.91 16.69
C SER A 96 12.37 11.94 17.42
N ILE A 97 12.54 11.98 18.73
CA ILE A 97 11.82 12.87 19.63
C ILE A 97 12.86 13.52 20.54
N THR A 98 12.90 14.85 20.53
CA THR A 98 13.68 15.71 21.41
C THR A 98 12.74 16.57 22.25
N ASP A 99 12.92 16.59 23.57
CA ASP A 99 12.19 17.46 24.48
C ASP A 99 13.19 18.19 25.39
N ASP A 100 13.32 19.50 25.17
CA ASP A 100 14.32 20.36 25.81
C ASP A 100 14.09 20.45 27.34
N ASP A 101 12.84 20.47 27.82
CA ASP A 101 12.51 20.59 29.25
C ASP A 101 12.90 19.33 30.03
N SER A 102 12.72 18.16 29.42
CA SER A 102 13.01 16.87 30.06
C SER A 102 14.42 16.35 29.73
N ASP A 103 15.16 17.06 28.87
CA ASP A 103 16.46 16.67 28.34
C ASP A 103 16.39 15.24 27.76
N LEU A 104 15.34 14.94 27.00
CA LEU A 104 15.09 13.61 26.44
C LEU A 104 15.31 13.63 24.93
N GLU A 105 16.16 12.72 24.45
CA GLU A 105 16.31 12.39 23.04
C GLU A 105 16.19 10.88 22.84
N TRP A 106 15.39 10.43 21.87
CA TRP A 106 15.32 9.03 21.47
C TRP A 106 14.68 8.82 20.09
N ALA A 107 15.01 7.70 19.45
CA ALA A 107 14.48 7.27 18.15
C ALA A 107 14.21 5.76 18.14
N GLY A 108 12.94 5.36 18.34
CA GLY A 108 12.57 3.96 18.54
C GLY A 108 12.92 3.02 17.37
N ALA A 109 12.74 3.49 16.13
CA ALA A 109 12.97 2.71 14.92
C ALA A 109 14.45 2.33 14.68
N LEU A 110 15.39 3.07 15.29
CA LEU A 110 16.84 2.80 15.20
C LEU A 110 17.30 1.72 16.21
N GLY A 111 16.36 1.06 16.90
CA GLY A 111 16.65 -0.03 17.81
C GLY A 111 17.37 0.44 19.08
N ARG A 112 18.29 -0.40 19.61
CA ARG A 112 18.93 -0.15 20.91
C ARG A 112 19.71 1.16 20.97
N GLN A 113 20.37 1.54 19.88
CA GLN A 113 21.15 2.77 19.81
C GLN A 113 20.26 4.03 19.78
N GLY A 114 19.07 3.95 19.18
CA GLY A 114 18.12 5.07 19.18
C GLY A 114 17.24 5.13 20.42
N LEU A 115 16.94 4.01 21.07
CA LEU A 115 16.26 3.99 22.37
C LEU A 115 17.16 4.52 23.51
N PHE A 116 18.47 4.32 23.39
CA PHE A 116 19.44 4.78 24.39
C PHE A 116 20.62 5.46 23.70
N PRO A 117 20.38 6.63 23.07
CA PRO A 117 21.42 7.34 22.33
C PRO A 117 22.55 7.81 23.25
N THR A 118 22.22 8.09 24.52
CA THR A 118 23.19 8.34 25.58
C THR A 118 22.96 7.42 26.78
N SER A 119 23.96 7.28 27.65
CA SER A 119 23.80 6.56 28.93
C SER A 119 22.86 7.28 29.91
N ALA A 120 22.56 8.57 29.70
CA ALA A 120 21.66 9.33 30.56
C ALA A 120 20.22 8.82 30.46
N ASN A 121 19.79 8.33 29.30
CA ASN A 121 18.47 7.74 29.09
C ASN A 121 18.17 6.59 30.08
N LEU A 122 19.17 5.76 30.40
CA LEU A 122 19.04 4.65 31.35
C LEU A 122 18.80 5.10 32.79
N ARG A 123 19.06 6.37 33.11
CA ARG A 123 18.87 6.97 34.43
C ARG A 123 17.56 7.75 34.54
N LYS A 124 16.74 7.81 33.48
CA LYS A 124 15.45 8.53 33.45
C LYS A 124 14.31 7.53 33.74
N PRO A 125 13.85 7.36 35.01
CA PRO A 125 12.87 6.32 35.37
C PRO A 125 11.51 6.51 34.68
N ARG A 126 11.07 7.76 34.47
CA ARG A 126 9.82 8.06 33.76
C ARG A 126 9.88 7.64 32.28
N TYR A 127 11.04 7.85 31.64
CA TYR A 127 11.30 7.37 30.27
C TYR A 127 11.23 5.84 30.18
N LEU A 128 11.90 5.12 31.09
CA LEU A 128 11.85 3.66 31.11
C LEU A 128 10.44 3.12 31.37
N ALA A 129 9.66 3.79 32.25
CA ALA A 129 8.27 3.44 32.50
C ALA A 129 7.39 3.63 31.25
N MET A 130 7.57 4.75 30.53
CA MET A 130 6.88 5.03 29.27
C MET A 130 7.10 3.95 28.21
N LEU A 131 8.33 3.44 28.07
CA LEU A 131 8.62 2.37 27.11
C LEU A 131 7.79 1.10 27.37
N ALA A 132 7.43 0.82 28.62
CA ALA A 132 6.53 -0.28 28.98
C ALA A 132 5.05 0.01 28.67
N GLU A 133 4.67 1.28 28.52
CA GLU A 133 3.32 1.68 28.12
C GLU A 133 3.06 1.51 26.61
N ILE A 134 4.09 1.58 25.75
CA ILE A 134 3.93 1.47 24.29
C ILE A 134 3.28 0.15 23.84
N PRO A 135 3.72 -1.06 24.30
CA PRO A 135 3.04 -2.30 23.93
C PRO A 135 1.60 -2.39 24.47
N ARG A 136 1.34 -1.76 25.61
CA ARG A 136 0.00 -1.67 26.21
C ARG A 136 -0.91 -0.79 25.35
N PHE A 137 -0.42 0.35 24.88
CA PHE A 137 -1.09 1.22 23.91
C PHE A 137 -1.45 0.45 22.64
N HIS A 138 -0.49 -0.21 21.99
CA HIS A 138 -0.76 -0.97 20.78
C HIS A 138 -1.85 -2.04 20.97
N ARG A 139 -1.86 -2.72 22.13
CA ARG A 139 -2.90 -3.73 22.43
C ARG A 139 -4.28 -3.10 22.61
N LEU A 140 -4.38 -1.98 23.33
CA LEU A 140 -5.66 -1.30 23.57
C LEU A 140 -6.18 -0.64 22.28
N ALA A 141 -5.30 -0.03 21.48
CA ALA A 141 -5.67 0.55 20.20
C ALA A 141 -6.21 -0.50 19.21
N LYS A 142 -5.57 -1.69 19.15
CA LYS A 142 -6.08 -2.81 18.33
C LYS A 142 -7.41 -3.36 18.84
N ALA A 143 -7.66 -3.33 20.15
CA ALA A 143 -8.95 -3.70 20.70
C ALA A 143 -10.04 -2.71 20.27
N LEU A 144 -9.75 -1.40 20.30
CA LEU A 144 -10.65 -0.36 19.80
C LEU A 144 -10.99 -0.55 18.32
N LEU A 145 -10.00 -0.94 17.51
CA LEU A 145 -10.22 -1.22 16.08
C LEU A 145 -11.17 -2.40 15.82
N ALA A 146 -11.26 -3.35 16.76
CA ALA A 146 -12.17 -4.48 16.64
C ALA A 146 -13.64 -4.15 16.96
N GLU A 147 -13.92 -2.97 17.53
CA GLU A 147 -15.28 -2.46 17.75
C GLU A 147 -15.87 -1.95 16.42
N GLU A 148 -17.20 -1.95 16.25
CA GLU A 148 -17.85 -1.55 14.98
C GLU A 148 -17.83 -0.03 14.78
N SER A 149 -18.08 0.73 15.85
CA SER A 149 -18.06 2.19 15.84
C SER A 149 -17.51 2.71 17.16
N ASP A 150 -16.73 3.79 17.06
CA ASP A 150 -16.22 4.51 18.22
C ASP A 150 -16.01 5.98 17.84
N THR A 151 -16.49 6.88 18.69
CA THR A 151 -16.43 8.34 18.47
C THR A 151 -15.54 9.05 19.47
N ARG A 152 -14.80 8.32 20.31
CA ARG A 152 -13.93 8.93 21.32
C ARG A 152 -12.79 9.67 20.65
N THR A 153 -12.40 10.77 21.26
CA THR A 153 -11.15 11.45 20.93
C THR A 153 -9.95 10.63 21.42
N LEU A 154 -8.76 10.91 20.89
CA LEU A 154 -7.52 10.32 21.37
C LEU A 154 -7.33 10.61 22.87
N ARG A 155 -7.66 11.82 23.32
CA ARG A 155 -7.64 12.21 24.74
C ARG A 155 -8.47 11.27 25.61
N GLU A 156 -9.76 11.10 25.28
CA GLU A 156 -10.67 10.25 26.03
C GLU A 156 -10.22 8.78 26.04
N PHE A 157 -9.66 8.29 24.94
CA PHE A 157 -9.07 6.95 24.88
C PHE A 157 -7.87 6.81 25.82
N LEU A 158 -6.97 7.80 25.83
CA LEU A 158 -5.78 7.78 26.67
C LEU A 158 -6.12 7.88 28.17
N ASP A 159 -7.11 8.71 28.52
CA ASP A 159 -7.62 8.85 29.88
C ASP A 159 -8.28 7.55 30.37
N ALA A 160 -9.16 6.97 29.56
CA ALA A 160 -9.80 5.68 29.86
C ALA A 160 -8.76 4.55 29.99
N GLY A 161 -7.71 4.61 29.17
CA GLY A 161 -6.55 3.73 29.24
C GLY A 161 -5.64 3.99 30.43
N ARG A 162 -5.80 5.10 31.17
CA ARG A 162 -4.88 5.54 32.25
C ARG A 162 -3.43 5.57 31.77
N PHE A 163 -3.17 6.19 30.64
CA PHE A 163 -1.79 6.47 30.20
C PHE A 163 -1.21 7.63 30.99
N SER A 164 0.10 7.62 31.24
CA SER A 164 0.74 8.71 31.99
C SER A 164 0.88 9.97 31.13
N ASP A 165 0.83 11.15 31.74
CA ASP A 165 1.11 12.42 31.04
C ASP A 165 2.49 12.41 30.35
N TYR A 166 3.43 11.65 30.92
CA TYR A 166 4.75 11.47 30.31
C TYR A 166 4.66 10.69 28.98
N PHE A 167 3.86 9.62 28.93
CA PHE A 167 3.59 8.89 27.69
C PHE A 167 2.84 9.74 26.66
N VAL A 168 1.85 10.52 27.10
CA VAL A 168 1.10 11.41 26.19
C VAL A 168 2.06 12.42 25.54
N ARG A 169 2.84 13.14 26.35
CA ARG A 169 3.76 14.21 25.90
C ARG A 169 4.94 13.72 25.05
N HIS A 170 5.54 12.59 25.39
CA HIS A 170 6.83 12.15 24.79
C HIS A 170 6.69 10.98 23.81
N PHE A 171 5.46 10.51 23.55
CA PHE A 171 5.19 9.48 22.55
C PHE A 171 3.97 9.80 21.69
N MET A 172 2.79 9.99 22.29
CA MET A 172 1.56 10.14 21.49
C MET A 172 1.47 11.47 20.75
N GLU A 173 1.68 12.57 21.45
CA GLU A 173 1.68 13.90 20.85
C GLU A 173 2.70 14.01 19.70
N PRO A 174 3.99 13.65 19.86
CA PRO A 174 4.96 13.68 18.77
C PRO A 174 4.57 12.82 17.57
N VAL A 175 4.05 11.60 17.80
CA VAL A 175 3.65 10.69 16.72
C VAL A 175 2.55 11.31 15.87
N VAL A 176 1.52 11.89 16.46
CA VAL A 176 0.41 12.48 15.71
C VAL A 176 0.83 13.81 15.08
N ALA A 177 1.52 14.66 15.84
CA ALA A 177 2.00 15.96 15.38
C ALA A 177 2.93 15.85 14.16
N CYS A 178 3.83 14.86 14.13
CA CYS A 178 4.68 14.64 12.98
C CYS A 178 3.94 14.13 11.74
N VAL A 179 2.92 13.27 11.92
CA VAL A 179 2.21 12.67 10.78
C VAL A 179 1.33 13.69 10.07
N TRP A 180 0.70 14.61 10.80
CA TRP A 180 -0.22 15.61 10.23
C TRP A 180 0.29 17.05 10.30
N SER A 181 1.56 17.25 10.68
CA SER A 181 2.17 18.57 10.83
C SER A 181 1.30 19.54 11.64
N CYS A 182 0.69 19.07 12.73
CA CYS A 182 -0.27 19.82 13.52
C CYS A 182 0.23 20.05 14.95
N GLU A 183 -0.31 21.08 15.61
CA GLU A 183 0.06 21.37 16.99
C GLU A 183 -0.19 20.17 17.91
N PRO A 184 0.75 19.86 18.82
CA PRO A 184 0.62 18.74 19.75
C PRO A 184 -0.69 18.72 20.54
N GLU A 185 -1.21 19.87 20.94
CA GLU A 185 -2.45 19.94 21.73
C GLU A 185 -3.69 19.56 20.90
N VAL A 186 -3.74 20.01 19.64
CA VAL A 186 -4.80 19.69 18.67
C VAL A 186 -4.80 18.20 18.32
N SER A 187 -3.61 17.58 18.34
CA SER A 187 -3.42 16.18 17.99
C SER A 187 -4.25 15.21 18.86
N LEU A 188 -4.58 15.61 20.09
CA LEU A 188 -5.34 14.79 21.05
C LEU A 188 -6.85 14.80 20.81
N ASP A 189 -7.35 15.73 19.99
CA ASP A 189 -8.78 15.86 19.69
C ASP A 189 -9.19 15.05 18.44
N TYR A 190 -8.23 14.38 17.82
CA TYR A 190 -8.46 13.47 16.69
C TYR A 190 -9.35 12.29 17.11
N PRO A 191 -10.27 11.82 16.26
CA PRO A 191 -11.02 10.60 16.52
C PRO A 191 -10.09 9.39 16.63
N ALA A 192 -10.09 8.72 17.79
CA ALA A 192 -9.10 7.68 18.12
C ALA A 192 -9.11 6.52 17.12
N ARG A 193 -10.31 6.04 16.74
CA ARG A 193 -10.48 4.96 15.76
C ARG A 193 -9.94 5.35 14.37
N TYR A 194 -10.17 6.58 13.93
CA TYR A 194 -9.68 7.08 12.64
C TYR A 194 -8.16 7.10 12.60
N LEU A 195 -7.54 7.64 13.65
CA LEU A 195 -6.08 7.64 13.85
C LEU A 195 -5.52 6.21 13.89
N PHE A 196 -6.11 5.30 14.67
CA PHE A 196 -5.57 3.95 14.80
C PHE A 196 -5.72 3.14 13.51
N THR A 197 -6.76 3.40 12.73
CA THR A 197 -6.94 2.79 11.40
C THR A 197 -5.79 3.21 10.49
N PHE A 198 -5.44 4.50 10.50
CA PHE A 198 -4.26 5.01 9.80
C PHE A 198 -2.97 4.31 10.28
N LEU A 199 -2.71 4.26 11.59
CA LEU A 199 -1.49 3.66 12.12
C LEU A 199 -1.40 2.17 11.80
N GLU A 200 -2.50 1.42 11.83
CA GLU A 200 -2.50 0.00 11.46
C GLU A 200 -2.25 -0.19 9.95
N HIS A 201 -2.90 0.63 9.13
CA HIS A 201 -2.75 0.61 7.67
C HIS A 201 -1.30 0.87 7.25
N HIS A 202 -0.62 1.81 7.92
CA HIS A 202 0.77 2.18 7.64
C HIS A 202 1.81 1.35 8.41
N GLY A 203 1.39 0.35 9.19
CA GLY A 203 2.30 -0.51 9.96
C GLY A 203 3.03 0.23 11.10
N MET A 204 2.42 1.29 11.61
CA MET A 204 2.87 2.07 12.77
C MET A 204 2.19 1.62 14.07
N LEU A 205 1.11 0.82 14.00
CA LEU A 205 0.43 0.24 15.18
C LEU A 205 1.09 -1.09 15.61
N GLY A 206 2.40 -1.08 15.80
CA GLY A 206 3.19 -2.26 16.13
C GLY A 206 4.68 -1.96 16.20
N VAL A 207 5.46 -2.92 16.72
CA VAL A 207 6.93 -2.82 16.80
C VAL A 207 7.61 -3.42 15.57
N PHE A 208 6.90 -4.27 14.83
CA PHE A 208 7.36 -4.93 13.61
C PHE A 208 6.27 -4.88 12.54
N GLY A 209 6.65 -5.07 11.27
CA GLY A 209 5.71 -5.14 10.15
C GLY A 209 5.41 -3.80 9.48
N SER A 210 6.26 -2.79 9.70
CA SER A 210 6.24 -1.57 8.90
C SER A 210 6.62 -1.89 7.45
N PRO A 211 5.91 -1.31 6.46
CA PRO A 211 6.22 -1.55 5.06
C PRO A 211 7.60 -0.98 4.69
N GLN A 212 8.20 -1.53 3.63
CA GLN A 212 9.39 -0.92 3.04
C GLN A 212 8.98 0.37 2.32
N TRP A 213 9.43 1.49 2.86
CA TRP A 213 9.22 2.80 2.26
C TRP A 213 10.16 3.04 1.08
N ARG A 214 9.69 3.85 0.15
CA ARG A 214 10.36 4.22 -1.10
C ARG A 214 10.17 5.70 -1.39
N THR A 215 11.06 6.26 -2.20
CA THR A 215 10.97 7.62 -2.74
C THR A 215 11.13 7.59 -4.26
N VAL A 216 10.73 8.66 -4.96
CA VAL A 216 10.90 8.79 -6.41
C VAL A 216 12.36 9.15 -6.71
N THR A 217 13.00 8.39 -7.59
CA THR A 217 14.41 8.64 -7.95
C THR A 217 14.51 9.94 -8.75
N GLY A 218 15.32 10.89 -8.25
CA GLY A 218 15.49 12.21 -8.86
C GLY A 218 14.36 13.20 -8.53
N GLY A 219 13.41 12.82 -7.68
CA GLY A 219 12.33 13.68 -7.20
C GLY A 219 10.98 13.46 -7.88
N SER A 220 9.92 13.82 -7.16
CA SER A 220 8.52 13.67 -7.54
C SER A 220 8.13 14.43 -8.80
N HIS A 221 8.85 15.49 -9.18
CA HIS A 221 8.67 16.16 -10.47
C HIS A 221 8.71 15.16 -11.64
N SER A 222 9.43 14.04 -11.52
CA SER A 222 9.59 13.07 -12.59
C SER A 222 8.24 12.51 -13.08
N TYR A 223 7.31 12.19 -12.17
CA TYR A 223 6.00 11.71 -12.62
C TYR A 223 5.13 12.86 -13.16
N VAL A 224 5.27 14.05 -12.59
CA VAL A 224 4.54 15.26 -13.01
C VAL A 224 4.89 15.60 -14.45
N SER A 225 6.19 15.70 -14.78
CA SER A 225 6.65 15.98 -16.15
C SER A 225 6.24 14.91 -17.16
N LYS A 226 6.10 13.64 -16.73
CA LYS A 226 5.62 12.58 -17.62
C LYS A 226 4.12 12.67 -17.89
N ILE A 227 3.32 13.09 -16.92
CA ILE A 227 1.90 13.38 -17.14
C ILE A 227 1.75 14.60 -18.05
N GLU A 228 2.53 15.66 -17.81
CA GLU A 228 2.58 16.84 -18.68
C GLU A 228 2.91 16.46 -20.13
N ALA A 229 3.95 15.64 -20.35
CA ALA A 229 4.31 15.13 -21.67
C ALA A 229 3.18 14.31 -22.32
N ALA A 230 2.50 13.46 -21.53
CA ALA A 230 1.37 12.67 -22.02
C ALA A 230 0.20 13.57 -22.46
N LEU A 231 -0.14 14.60 -21.68
CA LEU A 231 -1.20 15.54 -22.00
C LEU A 231 -0.86 16.40 -23.22
N THR A 232 0.36 16.94 -23.29
CA THR A 232 0.79 17.81 -24.39
C THR A 232 1.00 17.07 -25.72
N SER A 233 1.14 15.74 -25.70
CA SER A 233 1.21 14.92 -26.91
C SER A 233 -0.15 14.75 -27.62
N GLY A 234 -1.25 15.03 -26.93
CA GLY A 234 -2.62 14.91 -27.43
C GLY A 234 -3.29 16.27 -27.68
N PRO A 235 -4.61 16.29 -27.94
CA PRO A 235 -5.38 17.52 -28.14
C PRO A 235 -5.69 18.26 -26.81
N HIS A 236 -4.91 18.05 -25.75
CA HIS A 236 -5.21 18.57 -24.41
C HIS A 236 -4.51 19.90 -24.16
N ALA A 237 -5.06 20.70 -23.24
CA ALA A 237 -4.50 21.99 -22.86
C ALA A 237 -4.08 21.99 -21.39
N ILE A 238 -2.92 22.60 -21.12
CA ILE A 238 -2.44 22.90 -19.77
C ILE A 238 -2.33 24.41 -19.66
N ARG A 239 -2.99 25.00 -18.67
CA ARG A 239 -3.02 26.44 -18.42
C ARG A 239 -2.40 26.73 -17.05
N LEU A 240 -1.11 26.99 -17.04
CA LEU A 240 -0.34 27.45 -15.87
C LEU A 240 -0.58 28.95 -15.63
N GLY A 241 -0.36 29.42 -14.40
CA GLY A 241 -0.57 30.82 -14.01
C GLY A 241 -2.01 31.28 -14.19
N THR A 242 -2.96 30.36 -14.36
CA THR A 242 -4.34 30.59 -14.77
C THR A 242 -5.27 30.17 -13.64
N LYS A 243 -5.38 31.06 -12.65
CA LYS A 243 -6.24 30.85 -11.49
C LYS A 243 -7.72 30.84 -11.89
N VAL A 244 -8.44 29.76 -11.61
CA VAL A 244 -9.90 29.73 -11.73
C VAL A 244 -10.52 30.55 -10.60
N THR A 245 -11.46 31.43 -10.95
CA THR A 245 -12.17 32.32 -10.03
C THR A 245 -13.64 31.97 -9.86
N SER A 246 -14.23 31.29 -10.86
CA SER A 246 -15.62 30.85 -10.80
C SER A 246 -15.86 29.53 -11.53
N VAL A 247 -16.73 28.69 -10.97
CA VAL A 247 -17.28 27.45 -11.53
C VAL A 247 -18.80 27.52 -11.37
N LEU A 248 -19.51 27.58 -12.50
CA LEU A 248 -20.96 27.65 -12.54
C LEU A 248 -21.50 26.46 -13.35
N GLU A 249 -22.32 25.62 -12.72
CA GLU A 249 -23.05 24.58 -13.42
C GLU A 249 -24.31 25.17 -14.07
N VAL A 250 -24.40 25.12 -15.39
CA VAL A 250 -25.50 25.69 -16.17
C VAL A 250 -26.47 24.58 -16.57
N PRO A 251 -27.75 24.64 -16.15
CA PRO A 251 -28.75 23.66 -16.54
C PRO A 251 -28.96 23.60 -18.05
N GLU A 252 -29.44 22.45 -18.51
CA GLU A 252 -29.83 22.27 -19.90
C GLU A 252 -30.96 23.23 -20.28
N GLY A 253 -30.90 23.83 -21.47
CA GLY A 253 -31.82 24.89 -21.91
C GLY A 253 -31.49 26.30 -21.44
N GLN A 254 -30.48 26.50 -20.59
CA GLN A 254 -30.08 27.84 -20.10
C GLN A 254 -28.69 28.30 -20.56
N GLY A 255 -27.87 27.42 -21.12
CA GLY A 255 -26.56 27.80 -21.65
C GLY A 255 -26.58 28.25 -23.11
N PRO A 256 -25.40 28.56 -23.67
CA PRO A 256 -25.25 28.94 -25.08
C PRO A 256 -25.87 27.89 -26.01
N ASP A 257 -26.65 28.33 -26.99
CA ASP A 257 -27.39 27.47 -27.93
C ASP A 257 -28.35 26.45 -27.27
N GLY A 258 -28.75 26.69 -26.01
CA GLY A 258 -29.65 25.83 -25.24
C GLY A 258 -28.97 24.59 -24.64
N GLN A 259 -27.64 24.44 -24.76
CA GLN A 259 -26.90 23.33 -24.15
C GLN A 259 -26.58 23.64 -22.67
N GLY A 260 -26.65 22.62 -21.81
CA GLY A 260 -26.13 22.73 -20.45
C GLY A 260 -24.62 22.43 -20.40
N GLY A 261 -23.98 22.75 -19.29
CA GLY A 261 -22.55 22.48 -19.10
C GLY A 261 -22.03 23.06 -17.79
N VAL A 262 -20.72 23.31 -17.76
CA VAL A 262 -20.04 24.02 -16.66
C VAL A 262 -19.27 25.18 -17.26
N GLU A 263 -19.55 26.39 -16.80
CA GLU A 263 -18.79 27.59 -17.14
C GLU A 263 -17.65 27.78 -16.13
N ILE A 264 -16.44 27.93 -16.65
CA ILE A 264 -15.23 28.21 -15.87
C ILE A 264 -14.80 29.64 -16.20
N THR A 265 -14.69 30.48 -15.18
CA THR A 265 -14.11 31.83 -15.29
C THR A 265 -12.70 31.82 -14.73
N ASP A 266 -11.73 32.26 -15.52
CA ASP A 266 -10.34 32.38 -15.09
C ASP A 266 -10.01 33.77 -14.49
N GLY A 267 -8.74 33.96 -14.08
CA GLY A 267 -8.27 35.18 -13.45
C GLY A 267 -8.21 36.39 -14.39
N SER A 268 -8.28 36.16 -15.71
CA SER A 268 -8.40 37.22 -16.72
C SER A 268 -9.85 37.65 -16.95
N GLY A 269 -10.81 36.86 -16.48
CA GLY A 269 -12.23 37.02 -16.74
C GLY A 269 -12.72 36.32 -18.01
N GLU A 270 -11.87 35.51 -18.66
CA GLU A 270 -12.29 34.64 -19.77
C GLU A 270 -13.23 33.56 -19.25
N VAL A 271 -14.36 33.36 -19.93
CA VAL A 271 -15.34 32.33 -19.61
C VAL A 271 -15.28 31.24 -20.69
N THR A 272 -15.02 30.01 -20.27
CA THR A 272 -15.01 28.83 -21.16
C THR A 272 -16.01 27.79 -20.65
N THR A 273 -16.79 27.20 -21.56
CA THR A 273 -17.78 26.17 -21.23
C THR A 273 -17.20 24.77 -21.47
N TYR A 274 -17.44 23.86 -20.53
CA TYR A 274 -17.06 22.45 -20.58
C TYR A 274 -18.29 21.55 -20.33
N ASP A 275 -18.19 20.27 -20.72
CA ASP A 275 -19.27 19.30 -20.45
C ASP A 275 -19.27 18.87 -18.98
N ALA A 276 -18.10 18.87 -18.33
CA ALA A 276 -17.93 18.57 -16.91
C ALA A 276 -16.61 19.17 -16.36
N VAL A 277 -16.50 19.23 -15.03
CA VAL A 277 -15.31 19.67 -14.30
C VAL A 277 -14.98 18.72 -13.16
N VAL A 278 -13.69 18.45 -12.98
CA VAL A 278 -13.14 17.92 -11.73
C VAL A 278 -12.52 19.08 -10.95
N VAL A 279 -13.05 19.35 -9.76
CA VAL A 279 -12.50 20.36 -8.84
C VAL A 279 -11.50 19.66 -7.91
N ALA A 280 -10.21 19.80 -8.21
CA ALA A 280 -9.09 19.12 -7.55
C ALA A 280 -8.28 20.02 -6.59
N THR A 281 -8.94 21.02 -5.99
CA THR A 281 -8.35 21.99 -5.05
C THR A 281 -8.71 21.67 -3.60
N HIS A 282 -8.04 22.29 -2.61
CA HIS A 282 -8.45 22.19 -1.21
C HIS A 282 -9.92 22.60 -0.97
N PRO A 283 -10.62 22.04 0.03
CA PRO A 283 -12.07 22.26 0.24
C PRO A 283 -12.47 23.74 0.34
N GLY A 284 -11.72 24.55 1.09
CA GLY A 284 -11.97 25.99 1.19
C GLY A 284 -11.81 26.72 -0.14
N LYS A 285 -10.84 26.32 -0.97
CA LYS A 285 -10.66 26.87 -2.32
C LYS A 285 -11.77 26.41 -3.26
N ALA A 286 -12.11 25.12 -3.22
CA ALA A 286 -13.21 24.55 -3.99
C ALA A 286 -14.51 25.31 -3.68
N LEU A 287 -14.82 25.54 -2.39
CA LEU A 287 -15.99 26.30 -1.99
C LEU A 287 -15.96 27.75 -2.49
N SER A 288 -14.78 28.39 -2.49
CA SER A 288 -14.64 29.79 -2.90
C SER A 288 -14.83 30.04 -4.40
N ILE A 289 -14.58 29.03 -5.24
CA ILE A 289 -14.73 29.14 -6.69
C ILE A 289 -16.12 28.71 -7.17
N LEU A 290 -16.94 28.02 -6.37
CA LEU A 290 -18.32 27.72 -6.76
C LEU A 290 -19.14 29.02 -6.82
N ALA A 291 -19.74 29.31 -7.96
CA ALA A 291 -20.58 30.49 -8.13
C ALA A 291 -21.85 30.42 -7.27
N GLU A 292 -22.49 29.24 -7.24
CA GLU A 292 -23.74 29.00 -6.55
C GLU A 292 -23.65 27.71 -5.70
N PRO A 293 -22.84 27.70 -4.62
CA PRO A 293 -22.69 26.50 -3.82
C PRO A 293 -24.03 26.11 -3.17
N THR A 294 -24.34 24.82 -3.15
CA THR A 294 -25.52 24.30 -2.43
C THR A 294 -25.33 24.42 -0.92
N ALA A 295 -26.42 24.28 -0.14
CA ALA A 295 -26.31 24.25 1.31
C ALA A 295 -25.38 23.11 1.80
N LEU A 296 -25.48 21.94 1.16
CA LEU A 296 -24.67 20.78 1.49
C LEU A 296 -23.19 20.97 1.10
N GLN A 297 -22.90 21.59 -0.05
CA GLN A 297 -21.52 21.94 -0.43
C GLN A 297 -20.88 22.90 0.57
N ARG A 298 -21.61 23.92 1.05
CA ARG A 298 -21.12 24.82 2.12
C ARG A 298 -20.85 24.08 3.41
N GLU A 299 -21.77 23.19 3.82
CA GLU A 299 -21.66 22.39 5.04
C GLU A 299 -20.42 21.49 4.99
N LEU A 300 -20.28 20.65 3.96
CA LEU A 300 -19.24 19.62 3.92
C LEU A 300 -17.85 20.19 3.63
N LEU A 301 -17.72 21.09 2.65
CA LEU A 301 -16.41 21.68 2.31
C LEU A 301 -15.93 22.67 3.39
N GLY A 302 -16.86 23.36 4.05
CA GLY A 302 -16.55 24.27 5.16
C GLY A 302 -16.13 23.55 6.46
N ALA A 303 -16.48 22.27 6.60
CA ALA A 303 -16.15 21.46 7.76
C ALA A 303 -14.72 20.88 7.74
N MET A 304 -13.91 21.16 6.72
CA MET A 304 -12.58 20.57 6.52
C MET A 304 -11.47 21.62 6.60
N PRO A 305 -11.05 21.99 7.83
CA PRO A 305 -10.01 23.00 8.03
C PRO A 305 -8.63 22.50 7.63
N TYR A 306 -7.79 23.44 7.21
CA TYR A 306 -6.38 23.24 6.90
C TYR A 306 -5.55 24.21 7.73
N SER A 307 -4.32 23.81 8.07
CA SER A 307 -3.33 24.62 8.77
C SER A 307 -2.20 24.99 7.81
N PRO A 308 -1.90 26.29 7.62
CA PRO A 308 -0.73 26.72 6.87
C PRO A 308 0.54 26.45 7.69
N ASN A 309 1.60 25.99 7.03
CA ASN A 309 2.90 25.70 7.61
C ASN A 309 3.99 26.21 6.67
N THR A 310 4.87 27.08 7.16
CA THR A 310 6.09 27.42 6.44
C THR A 310 7.07 26.26 6.53
N ALA A 311 7.68 25.93 5.39
CA ALA A 311 8.80 25.01 5.29
C ALA A 311 10.06 25.75 4.85
N LEU A 312 11.18 25.50 5.52
CA LEU A 312 12.48 26.02 5.13
C LEU A 312 13.37 24.87 4.69
N LEU A 313 13.83 24.87 3.44
CA LEU A 313 14.87 23.96 2.96
C LEU A 313 16.24 24.57 3.29
N HIS A 314 17.08 23.87 4.04
CA HIS A 314 18.37 24.39 4.54
C HIS A 314 19.40 23.28 4.80
N THR A 315 20.60 23.67 5.22
CA THR A 315 21.67 22.73 5.64
C THR A 315 22.10 22.86 7.11
N ASP A 316 21.43 23.71 7.90
CA ASP A 316 21.70 23.86 9.34
C ASP A 316 21.32 22.61 10.17
N THR A 317 22.33 21.82 10.54
CA THR A 317 22.16 20.60 11.35
C THR A 317 21.97 20.88 12.85
N SER A 318 21.98 22.13 13.31
CA SER A 318 21.80 22.46 14.74
C SER A 318 20.39 22.16 15.28
N LEU A 319 19.44 21.94 14.37
CA LEU A 319 18.05 21.58 14.67
C LEU A 319 17.87 20.06 14.86
N LEU A 320 18.85 19.24 14.46
CA LEU A 320 18.84 17.79 14.70
C LEU A 320 19.13 17.48 16.19
N PRO A 321 18.79 16.27 16.68
CA PRO A 321 19.13 15.86 18.05
C PRO A 321 20.62 16.03 18.37
N GLN A 322 20.97 16.38 19.60
CA GLN A 322 22.39 16.52 20.00
C GLN A 322 23.12 15.18 19.92
N ALA A 323 22.45 14.09 20.26
CA ALA A 323 23.00 12.75 20.10
C ALA A 323 22.79 12.25 18.67
N GLU A 324 23.88 12.16 17.90
CA GLU A 324 23.88 11.63 16.52
C GLU A 324 23.21 10.25 16.37
N LYS A 325 23.26 9.42 17.43
CA LYS A 325 22.58 8.11 17.46
C LYS A 325 21.06 8.19 17.44
N ALA A 326 20.50 9.36 17.72
CA ALA A 326 19.08 9.67 17.61
C ALA A 326 18.74 10.38 16.29
N TRP A 327 19.69 10.71 15.42
CA TRP A 327 19.40 11.33 14.13
C TRP A 327 18.54 10.41 13.28
N ALA A 328 17.37 10.92 12.91
CA ALA A 328 16.34 10.20 12.21
C ALA A 328 15.97 10.94 10.92
N SER A 329 15.21 10.27 10.05
CA SER A 329 14.65 10.94 8.88
C SER A 329 13.63 12.01 9.27
N TRP A 330 12.88 11.84 10.38
CA TRP A 330 11.91 12.80 10.90
C TRP A 330 12.31 13.15 12.33
N ASN A 331 12.55 14.42 12.65
CA ASN A 331 13.06 14.83 13.96
C ASN A 331 12.10 15.82 14.60
N PHE A 332 11.31 15.32 15.55
CA PHE A 332 10.42 16.16 16.35
C PHE A 332 11.22 16.84 17.45
N ARG A 333 11.04 18.16 17.61
CA ARG A 333 11.58 18.89 18.74
C ARG A 333 10.48 19.61 19.49
N ARG A 334 10.52 19.53 20.81
CA ARG A 334 9.74 20.38 21.69
C ARG A 334 10.69 21.39 22.36
N PRO A 335 10.64 22.66 21.94
CA PRO A 335 11.39 23.73 22.60
C PRO A 335 11.01 23.84 24.08
N GLY A 336 11.95 24.31 24.89
CA GLY A 336 11.71 24.53 26.31
C GLY A 336 10.67 25.64 26.54
N VAL A 337 9.92 25.57 27.64
CA VAL A 337 8.83 26.51 27.94
C VAL A 337 9.25 27.98 28.04
N ASP A 338 10.53 28.24 28.32
CA ASP A 338 11.08 29.60 28.42
C ASP A 338 11.48 30.21 27.06
N VAL A 339 11.40 29.44 25.96
CA VAL A 339 11.67 29.92 24.60
C VAL A 339 10.41 30.64 24.08
N PRO A 340 10.45 31.96 23.83
CA PRO A 340 9.30 32.66 23.25
C PRO A 340 8.99 32.07 21.89
N ARG A 341 7.72 31.69 21.67
CA ARG A 341 7.25 31.23 20.36
C ARG A 341 6.20 32.18 19.79
N PRO A 342 6.19 32.40 18.47
CA PRO A 342 5.06 33.00 17.79
C PRO A 342 3.75 32.30 18.16
N ILE A 343 2.65 33.05 18.19
CA ILE A 343 1.32 32.57 18.62
C ILE A 343 0.79 31.45 17.69
N ASP A 344 1.38 31.27 16.49
CA ASP A 344 1.02 30.26 15.49
C ASP A 344 2.27 29.50 14.97
N ASP A 345 3.25 29.21 15.82
CA ASP A 345 4.52 28.55 15.42
C ASP A 345 4.39 27.05 15.12
N GLY A 346 3.18 26.51 15.21
CA GLY A 346 2.85 25.14 14.80
C GLY A 346 3.68 24.06 15.48
N VAL A 347 3.92 22.98 14.75
CA VAL A 347 4.80 21.88 15.16
C VAL A 347 6.22 22.16 14.69
N MET A 348 7.21 21.85 15.53
CA MET A 348 8.62 21.91 15.14
C MET A 348 9.12 20.53 14.73
N VAL A 349 9.28 20.32 13.42
CA VAL A 349 9.77 19.06 12.85
C VAL A 349 10.79 19.36 11.78
N THR A 350 11.97 18.73 11.90
CA THR A 350 13.02 18.77 10.88
C THR A 350 13.13 17.42 10.20
N TYR A 351 12.89 17.39 8.90
CA TYR A 351 13.09 16.21 8.06
C TYR A 351 14.51 16.21 7.50
N ASP A 352 15.24 15.13 7.70
CA ASP A 352 16.52 14.89 7.04
C ASP A 352 16.26 14.27 5.67
N LEU A 353 16.22 15.14 4.65
CA LEU A 353 15.90 14.76 3.27
C LEU A 353 17.00 13.93 2.64
N THR A 354 18.26 14.16 3.02
CA THR A 354 19.38 13.32 2.59
C THR A 354 19.17 11.86 2.97
N ARG A 355 18.77 11.60 4.22
CA ARG A 355 18.45 10.24 4.69
C ARG A 355 17.17 9.69 4.08
N LEU A 356 16.11 10.50 4.10
CA LEU A 356 14.77 10.12 3.69
C LEU A 356 14.73 9.77 2.19
N GLN A 357 15.45 10.53 1.36
CA GLN A 357 15.50 10.33 -0.10
C GLN A 357 16.70 9.50 -0.56
N ARG A 358 17.63 9.14 0.34
CA ARG A 358 18.90 8.49 0.02
C ARG A 358 19.70 9.28 -1.02
N LEU A 359 19.85 10.58 -0.78
CA LEU A 359 20.69 11.43 -1.63
C LEU A 359 22.15 11.00 -1.49
N ASP A 360 22.85 10.93 -2.62
CA ASP A 360 24.25 10.49 -2.69
C ASP A 360 25.21 11.64 -2.35
N THR A 361 25.13 12.15 -1.13
CA THR A 361 25.92 13.30 -0.67
C THR A 361 26.22 13.20 0.82
N ASP A 362 27.33 13.81 1.25
CA ASP A 362 27.69 13.98 2.65
C ASP A 362 26.99 15.19 3.30
N THR A 363 26.35 16.05 2.50
CA THR A 363 25.60 17.21 3.00
C THR A 363 24.22 16.78 3.49
N HIS A 364 23.86 17.20 4.70
CA HIS A 364 22.50 17.04 5.21
C HIS A 364 21.62 18.17 4.69
N TYR A 365 20.80 17.87 3.69
CA TYR A 365 19.70 18.74 3.26
C TYR A 365 18.50 18.46 4.14
N LEU A 366 18.00 19.50 4.78
CA LEU A 366 16.95 19.43 5.78
C LEU A 366 15.77 20.30 5.35
N VAL A 367 14.56 19.87 5.67
CA VAL A 367 13.41 20.77 5.64
C VAL A 367 12.80 20.87 7.03
N THR A 368 12.67 22.09 7.55
CA THR A 368 12.11 22.35 8.87
C THR A 368 10.77 23.04 8.75
N LEU A 369 9.77 22.50 9.45
CA LEU A 369 8.46 23.10 9.72
C LEU A 369 8.48 23.66 11.15
N GLY A 370 7.97 24.88 11.34
CA GLY A 370 7.96 25.58 12.64
C GLY A 370 9.36 25.99 13.13
N GLY A 371 9.47 27.04 13.95
CA GLY A 371 10.77 27.51 14.46
C GLY A 371 11.66 28.15 13.40
N GLU A 372 11.07 28.92 12.48
CA GLU A 372 11.80 29.62 11.44
C GLU A 372 12.92 30.53 11.98
N ASP A 373 12.72 31.07 13.18
CA ASP A 373 13.65 31.93 13.90
C ASP A 373 14.88 31.18 14.44
N LEU A 374 14.84 29.85 14.47
CA LEU A 374 15.94 29.00 14.92
C LEU A 374 16.88 28.56 13.80
N VAL A 375 16.44 28.62 12.54
CA VAL A 375 17.24 28.22 11.38
C VAL A 375 18.22 29.33 11.03
N ASP A 376 19.52 29.02 10.91
CA ASP A 376 20.52 29.99 10.44
C ASP A 376 20.15 30.52 9.03
N PRO A 377 19.82 31.82 8.88
CA PRO A 377 19.38 32.38 7.60
C PRO A 377 20.40 32.24 6.46
N SER A 378 21.70 32.08 6.79
CA SER A 378 22.75 31.91 5.78
C SER A 378 22.78 30.52 5.15
N THR A 379 22.06 29.56 5.73
CA THR A 379 21.98 28.16 5.26
C THR A 379 20.69 27.86 4.50
N ILE A 380 19.74 28.80 4.48
CA ILE A 380 18.45 28.64 3.82
C ILE A 380 18.65 28.63 2.31
N ILE A 381 18.18 27.55 1.68
CA ILE A 381 18.17 27.33 0.24
C ILE A 381 16.85 27.82 -0.34
N ASP A 382 15.74 27.48 0.30
CA ASP A 382 14.40 27.86 -0.16
C ASP A 382 13.39 27.98 0.99
N ARG A 383 12.30 28.71 0.74
CA ARG A 383 11.18 28.92 1.67
C ARG A 383 9.86 28.66 0.95
N MET A 384 9.07 27.75 1.50
CA MET A 384 7.80 27.31 0.93
C MET A 384 6.67 27.45 1.95
N SER A 385 5.43 27.46 1.46
CA SER A 385 4.23 27.43 2.29
C SER A 385 3.38 26.25 1.87
N TYR A 386 3.10 25.35 2.82
CA TYR A 386 2.23 24.20 2.63
C TYR A 386 0.99 24.32 3.51
N GLU A 387 -0.10 23.69 3.11
CA GLU A 387 -1.27 23.51 3.96
C GLU A 387 -1.46 22.02 4.28
N HIS A 388 -1.73 21.70 5.55
CA HIS A 388 -2.00 20.34 6.02
C HIS A 388 -3.42 20.23 6.57
N PRO A 389 -4.14 19.12 6.31
CA PRO A 389 -5.51 18.94 6.79
C PRO A 389 -5.56 18.72 8.31
N LEU A 390 -6.56 19.30 8.96
CA LEU A 390 -6.83 19.09 10.38
C LEU A 390 -8.04 18.15 10.54
N TYR A 391 -7.86 17.09 11.33
CA TYR A 391 -8.92 16.11 11.59
C TYR A 391 -9.57 16.31 12.95
N ASN A 392 -10.89 16.38 12.94
CA ASN A 392 -11.72 16.36 14.13
C ASN A 392 -12.99 15.53 13.82
N PRO A 393 -13.84 15.22 14.81
CA PRO A 393 -15.05 14.44 14.56
C PRO A 393 -15.95 15.03 13.46
N THR A 394 -16.05 16.35 13.36
CA THR A 394 -16.85 17.03 12.35
C THR A 394 -16.27 16.87 10.94
N SER A 395 -14.95 17.05 10.77
CA SER A 395 -14.31 16.94 9.45
C SER A 395 -14.30 15.48 8.94
N VAL A 396 -14.11 14.50 9.83
CA VAL A 396 -14.19 13.07 9.48
C VAL A 396 -15.63 12.67 9.12
N ALA A 397 -16.64 13.18 9.83
CA ALA A 397 -18.04 12.94 9.48
C ALA A 397 -18.38 13.55 8.11
N ALA A 398 -17.94 14.79 7.84
CA ALA A 398 -18.13 15.43 6.53
C ALA A 398 -17.44 14.65 5.40
N GLN A 399 -16.24 14.11 5.66
CA GLN A 399 -15.49 13.31 4.68
C GLN A 399 -16.27 12.10 4.16
N SER A 400 -16.97 11.37 5.04
CA SER A 400 -17.78 10.20 4.62
C SER A 400 -18.96 10.55 3.72
N ARG A 401 -19.37 11.83 3.71
CA ARG A 401 -20.54 12.34 2.97
C ARG A 401 -20.15 13.10 1.70
N LEU A 402 -18.86 13.23 1.38
CA LEU A 402 -18.39 13.91 0.17
C LEU A 402 -19.04 13.41 -1.13
N PRO A 403 -19.34 12.10 -1.32
CA PRO A 403 -20.04 11.68 -2.53
C PRO A 403 -21.44 12.29 -2.72
N GLU A 404 -22.05 12.85 -1.66
CA GLU A 404 -23.37 13.49 -1.71
C GLU A 404 -23.34 14.87 -2.38
N ILE A 405 -22.17 15.53 -2.51
CA ILE A 405 -22.05 16.88 -3.07
C ILE A 405 -21.67 16.92 -4.55
N ASP A 406 -21.34 15.77 -5.12
CA ASP A 406 -21.06 15.62 -6.55
C ASP A 406 -22.35 15.73 -7.36
N THR A 407 -22.23 16.32 -8.56
CA THR A 407 -23.29 16.30 -9.58
C THR A 407 -22.85 15.44 -10.76
N ASP A 408 -23.64 15.39 -11.84
CA ASP A 408 -23.24 14.69 -13.06
C ASP A 408 -22.18 15.47 -13.87
N ARG A 409 -21.93 16.73 -13.50
CA ARG A 409 -20.99 17.62 -14.19
C ARG A 409 -19.91 18.21 -13.29
N VAL A 410 -20.15 18.40 -12.00
CA VAL A 410 -19.19 18.95 -11.04
C VAL A 410 -18.84 17.88 -10.02
N VAL A 411 -17.59 17.43 -10.04
CA VAL A 411 -17.11 16.37 -9.14
C VAL A 411 -15.88 16.83 -8.39
N PHE A 412 -15.82 16.53 -7.10
CA PHE A 412 -14.73 16.98 -6.22
C PHE A 412 -13.66 15.89 -6.07
N ALA A 413 -12.39 16.32 -6.03
CA ALA A 413 -11.25 15.44 -5.81
C ALA A 413 -10.20 16.13 -4.94
N GLY A 414 -9.44 15.35 -4.19
CA GLY A 414 -8.36 15.85 -3.34
C GLY A 414 -8.06 14.89 -2.20
N ALA A 415 -6.87 15.05 -1.62
CA ALA A 415 -6.39 14.18 -0.54
C ALA A 415 -7.30 14.20 0.71
N TYR A 416 -8.15 15.21 0.86
CA TYR A 416 -9.19 15.30 1.90
C TYR A 416 -10.31 14.25 1.77
N HIS A 417 -10.32 13.42 0.72
CA HIS A 417 -11.16 12.22 0.63
C HIS A 417 -10.61 11.01 1.41
N GLY A 418 -9.48 11.19 2.10
CA GLY A 418 -8.90 10.20 3.02
C GLY A 418 -8.01 10.87 4.06
N TRP A 419 -6.84 10.31 4.32
CA TRP A 419 -5.94 10.78 5.40
C TRP A 419 -5.06 11.98 5.04
N GLY A 420 -5.24 12.55 3.84
CA GLY A 420 -4.48 13.72 3.40
C GLY A 420 -3.18 13.38 2.67
N PHE A 421 -2.96 12.11 2.32
CA PHE A 421 -1.73 11.65 1.66
C PHE A 421 -1.87 11.59 0.14
N HIS A 422 -0.73 11.42 -0.55
CA HIS A 422 -0.67 11.40 -2.02
C HIS A 422 -1.52 10.29 -2.65
N GLU A 423 -1.61 9.11 -2.02
CA GLU A 423 -2.52 8.04 -2.48
C GLU A 423 -3.98 8.46 -2.37
N ASP A 424 -4.38 9.16 -1.31
CA ASP A 424 -5.75 9.63 -1.17
C ASP A 424 -6.11 10.62 -2.26
N GLY A 425 -5.15 11.49 -2.62
CA GLY A 425 -5.28 12.37 -3.77
C GLY A 425 -5.42 11.58 -5.08
N ALA A 426 -4.50 10.66 -5.39
CA ALA A 426 -4.57 9.84 -6.60
C ALA A 426 -5.87 9.01 -6.68
N ARG A 427 -6.26 8.36 -5.59
CA ARG A 427 -7.50 7.58 -5.47
C ARG A 427 -8.73 8.46 -5.71
N SER A 428 -8.76 9.66 -5.12
CA SER A 428 -9.88 10.60 -5.33
C SER A 428 -9.95 11.11 -6.77
N GLY A 429 -8.80 11.40 -7.40
CA GLY A 429 -8.76 11.80 -8.82
C GLY A 429 -9.28 10.69 -9.75
N ARG A 430 -8.90 9.44 -9.47
CA ARG A 430 -9.46 8.27 -10.16
C ARG A 430 -10.97 8.15 -9.95
N ALA A 431 -11.43 8.27 -8.71
CA ALA A 431 -12.86 8.17 -8.38
C ALA A 431 -13.67 9.28 -9.08
N ALA A 432 -13.13 10.50 -9.14
CA ALA A 432 -13.78 11.63 -9.82
C ALA A 432 -13.89 11.41 -11.33
N ALA A 433 -12.81 10.96 -11.98
CA ALA A 433 -12.84 10.58 -13.39
C ALA A 433 -13.88 9.47 -13.64
N THR A 434 -13.91 8.44 -12.79
CA THR A 434 -14.90 7.34 -12.90
C THR A 434 -16.33 7.82 -12.68
N ARG A 435 -16.59 8.75 -11.75
CA ARG A 435 -17.92 9.35 -11.51
C ARG A 435 -18.45 10.11 -12.73
N LEU A 436 -17.54 10.69 -13.51
CA LEU A 436 -17.85 11.29 -14.81
C LEU A 436 -17.97 10.26 -15.95
N GLY A 437 -17.81 8.96 -15.69
CA GLY A 437 -17.84 7.91 -16.73
C GLY A 437 -16.56 7.84 -17.57
N LEU A 438 -15.45 8.37 -17.05
CA LEU A 438 -14.13 8.28 -17.68
C LEU A 438 -13.39 7.11 -17.03
N GLU A 439 -13.15 6.06 -17.81
CA GLU A 439 -12.56 4.83 -17.30
C GLU A 439 -11.03 4.87 -17.35
N TRP A 440 -10.40 4.26 -16.34
CA TRP A 440 -8.98 3.91 -16.38
C TRP A 440 -8.86 2.39 -16.55
N PRO A 441 -9.09 1.87 -17.77
CA PRO A 441 -9.08 0.43 -18.03
C PRO A 441 -7.73 -0.13 -17.61
N GLU A 442 -7.71 -1.35 -17.06
CA GLU A 442 -6.44 -2.00 -16.73
C GLU A 442 -5.59 -2.07 -18.00
N THR A 443 -4.39 -1.51 -17.92
CA THR A 443 -3.44 -1.58 -19.01
C THR A 443 -3.01 -3.03 -19.12
N ILE A 444 -3.60 -3.79 -20.04
CA ILE A 444 -2.95 -4.97 -20.61
C ILE A 444 -1.71 -4.42 -21.28
N THR A 445 -0.55 -4.47 -20.62
CA THR A 445 0.73 -4.12 -21.22
C THR A 445 1.02 -5.09 -22.36
N THR A 446 0.53 -4.78 -23.55
CA THR A 446 1.17 -5.13 -24.81
C THR A 446 2.34 -4.16 -25.01
N GLY A 447 3.37 -4.29 -24.17
CA GLY A 447 4.53 -3.41 -24.19
C GLY A 447 5.40 -3.64 -25.43
N GLY A 448 5.43 -2.65 -26.33
CA GLY A 448 6.46 -2.50 -27.34
C GLY A 448 7.40 -1.35 -26.98
N ALA A 449 8.54 -1.66 -26.37
CA ALA A 449 9.78 -0.88 -26.45
C ALA A 449 10.93 -1.81 -26.04
N GLY A 450 11.75 -2.19 -27.02
CA GLY A 450 12.84 -3.15 -26.85
C GLY A 450 12.38 -4.58 -27.11
N HIS A 451 13.11 -5.26 -27.98
CA HIS A 451 13.03 -6.70 -28.13
C HIS A 451 13.60 -7.32 -26.85
N ASP A 452 12.84 -7.33 -25.76
CA ASP A 452 13.13 -8.13 -24.57
C ASP A 452 11.81 -8.73 -24.08
N ALA A 453 11.85 -10.04 -23.87
CA ALA A 453 10.71 -10.93 -23.71
C ALA A 453 9.71 -10.47 -22.64
N ALA A 454 8.44 -10.89 -22.79
CA ALA A 454 7.43 -10.87 -21.73
C ALA A 454 8.08 -11.20 -20.37
N PRO A 455 7.71 -10.51 -19.26
CA PRO A 455 8.36 -10.70 -17.96
C PRO A 455 8.43 -12.20 -17.70
N THR A 456 9.63 -12.71 -17.79
CA THR A 456 9.85 -14.14 -17.74
C THR A 456 9.55 -14.47 -16.29
N ILE A 457 8.42 -15.14 -16.02
CA ILE A 457 8.13 -15.59 -14.66
C ILE A 457 9.26 -16.55 -14.33
N GLU A 458 10.26 -16.07 -13.59
CA GLU A 458 11.46 -16.82 -13.34
C GLU A 458 11.22 -17.76 -12.17
N GLY A 459 11.58 -19.03 -12.36
CA GLY A 459 11.60 -19.99 -11.28
C GLY A 459 12.50 -19.56 -10.13
N GLY A 460 12.26 -20.10 -8.95
CA GLY A 460 13.05 -19.80 -7.77
C GLY A 460 12.44 -20.29 -6.48
N ILE A 461 13.13 -20.00 -5.37
CA ILE A 461 12.67 -20.33 -4.03
C ILE A 461 11.94 -19.13 -3.44
N PHE A 462 10.76 -19.37 -2.88
CA PHE A 462 9.98 -18.40 -2.15
C PHE A 462 10.11 -18.68 -0.65
N GLU A 463 10.34 -17.62 0.14
CA GLU A 463 10.18 -17.69 1.59
C GLU A 463 8.71 -17.49 1.92
N THR A 464 8.07 -18.52 2.46
CA THR A 464 6.62 -18.57 2.63
C THR A 464 6.21 -18.53 4.10
N THR A 465 5.07 -17.91 4.37
CA THR A 465 4.37 -17.98 5.65
C THR A 465 3.05 -18.71 5.43
N ILE A 466 2.90 -19.85 6.10
CA ILE A 466 1.72 -20.70 6.02
C ILE A 466 0.87 -20.47 7.27
N SER A 467 -0.39 -20.07 7.08
CA SER A 467 -1.36 -19.83 8.15
C SER A 467 -2.58 -20.73 8.00
N HIS A 468 -2.96 -21.40 9.09
CA HIS A 468 -4.20 -22.15 9.20
C HIS A 468 -5.09 -21.49 10.23
N THR A 469 -6.31 -21.12 9.82
CA THR A 469 -7.32 -20.51 10.69
C THR A 469 -8.56 -21.40 10.73
N ARG A 470 -8.90 -21.86 11.93
CA ARG A 470 -10.13 -22.59 12.25
C ARG A 470 -11.01 -21.74 13.16
N ARG A 471 -12.29 -21.62 12.85
CA ARG A 471 -13.25 -20.82 13.65
C ARG A 471 -14.15 -21.67 14.55
N ALA A 472 -14.47 -22.90 14.15
CA ALA A 472 -15.29 -23.85 14.90
C ALA A 472 -14.58 -25.21 15.05
N PRO A 473 -14.83 -25.98 16.14
CA PRO A 473 -15.65 -25.64 17.31
C PRO A 473 -14.97 -24.68 18.31
N PHE A 474 -13.71 -24.28 18.08
CA PHE A 474 -13.01 -23.23 18.82
C PHE A 474 -12.10 -22.44 17.88
N LYS A 475 -11.95 -21.13 18.13
CA LYS A 475 -11.14 -20.23 17.31
C LYS A 475 -9.65 -20.49 17.56
N ARG A 476 -8.92 -20.92 16.53
CA ARG A 476 -7.47 -21.09 16.57
C ARG A 476 -6.82 -20.70 15.25
N ARG A 477 -5.73 -19.94 15.35
CA ARG A 477 -4.81 -19.67 14.24
C ARG A 477 -3.44 -20.28 14.55
N PHE A 478 -2.87 -20.98 13.58
CA PHE A 478 -1.50 -21.51 13.63
C PHE A 478 -0.76 -21.00 12.40
N THR A 479 0.39 -20.36 12.62
CA THR A 479 1.21 -19.77 11.55
C THR A 479 2.66 -20.23 11.71
N HIS A 480 3.30 -20.60 10.61
CA HIS A 480 4.71 -20.98 10.58
C HIS A 480 5.38 -20.56 9.27
N ARG A 481 6.71 -20.38 9.29
CA ARG A 481 7.50 -20.09 8.11
C ARG A 481 7.94 -21.38 7.42
N SER A 482 8.00 -21.36 6.09
CA SER A 482 8.47 -22.45 5.24
C SER A 482 9.20 -21.86 4.02
N GLN A 483 9.61 -22.74 3.11
CA GLN A 483 10.02 -22.39 1.77
C GLN A 483 9.14 -23.16 0.78
N MET A 484 8.94 -22.63 -0.41
CA MET A 484 8.29 -23.32 -1.54
C MET A 484 9.02 -22.96 -2.82
N TRP A 485 9.10 -23.91 -3.77
CA TRP A 485 9.71 -23.67 -5.06
C TRP A 485 8.64 -23.30 -6.07
N LEU A 486 8.97 -22.38 -6.98
CA LEU A 486 8.28 -22.18 -8.24
C LEU A 486 9.24 -22.64 -9.35
N VAL A 487 8.83 -23.60 -10.15
CA VAL A 487 9.68 -24.19 -11.19
C VAL A 487 8.94 -24.30 -12.51
N ASP A 488 9.69 -24.22 -13.60
CA ASP A 488 9.20 -24.51 -14.94
C ASP A 488 9.26 -26.01 -15.18
N LEU A 489 8.17 -26.62 -15.64
CA LEU A 489 8.16 -28.06 -15.89
C LEU A 489 9.00 -28.45 -17.11
N ASP A 490 9.30 -27.50 -18.00
CA ASP A 490 10.21 -27.69 -19.13
C ASP A 490 11.69 -27.51 -18.73
N ASP A 491 11.97 -26.92 -17.56
CA ASP A 491 13.32 -26.70 -17.02
C ASP A 491 13.36 -26.93 -15.48
N LEU A 492 13.20 -28.20 -15.09
CA LEU A 492 13.21 -28.59 -13.68
C LEU A 492 14.63 -28.58 -13.10
N PRO A 493 14.89 -27.82 -12.02
CA PRO A 493 16.21 -27.81 -11.40
C PRO A 493 16.49 -29.14 -10.68
N ASP A 494 17.71 -29.67 -10.84
CA ASP A 494 18.21 -30.85 -10.14
C ASP A 494 19.36 -30.47 -9.20
N HIS A 495 19.10 -30.51 -7.90
CA HIS A 495 20.10 -30.28 -6.85
C HIS A 495 20.50 -31.59 -6.15
N GLY A 496 20.29 -32.74 -6.79
CA GLY A 496 20.57 -34.06 -6.27
C GLY A 496 19.82 -34.33 -4.96
N PHE A 497 20.54 -34.81 -3.93
CA PHE A 497 19.93 -35.17 -2.65
C PHE A 497 19.32 -33.98 -1.88
N LEU A 498 19.61 -32.73 -2.26
CA LEU A 498 19.12 -31.52 -1.61
C LEU A 498 17.80 -30.99 -2.19
N GLY A 499 17.37 -31.48 -3.35
CA GLY A 499 16.14 -31.01 -3.99
C GLY A 499 16.04 -31.52 -5.42
N ARG A 500 15.09 -32.43 -5.66
CA ARG A 500 14.72 -32.93 -6.99
C ARG A 500 13.20 -32.98 -7.12
N PHE A 501 12.69 -32.72 -8.32
CA PHE A 501 11.26 -32.88 -8.62
C PHE A 501 11.06 -34.21 -9.32
N GLU A 502 10.24 -35.08 -8.75
CA GLU A 502 10.00 -36.43 -9.27
C GLU A 502 8.52 -36.63 -9.56
N SER A 503 8.20 -37.27 -10.68
CA SER A 503 6.81 -37.52 -11.10
C SER A 503 5.97 -38.25 -10.05
N ARG A 504 6.59 -39.19 -9.32
CA ARG A 504 5.96 -39.92 -8.21
C ARG A 504 5.36 -39.02 -7.12
N ASP A 505 5.82 -37.77 -6.99
CA ASP A 505 5.36 -36.79 -5.98
C ASP A 505 4.16 -35.96 -6.44
N HIS A 506 3.72 -36.13 -7.68
CA HIS A 506 2.69 -35.32 -8.34
C HIS A 506 1.65 -36.20 -9.04
N LEU A 507 0.58 -35.61 -9.56
CA LEU A 507 -0.51 -36.34 -10.20
C LEU A 507 -0.02 -37.17 -11.41
N GLY A 508 -0.62 -38.35 -11.62
CA GLY A 508 -0.43 -39.15 -12.85
C GLY A 508 0.46 -40.39 -12.69
N ASP A 509 1.06 -40.84 -13.79
CA ASP A 509 1.92 -42.02 -13.88
C ASP A 509 3.36 -41.67 -13.42
N PRO A 510 3.92 -42.34 -12.40
CA PRO A 510 5.28 -42.07 -11.93
C PRO A 510 6.39 -42.31 -12.96
N GLU A 511 6.12 -43.07 -14.03
CA GLU A 511 7.07 -43.34 -15.12
C GLU A 511 7.04 -42.27 -16.23
N GLU A 512 6.01 -41.41 -16.25
CA GLU A 512 5.92 -40.26 -17.16
C GLU A 512 6.51 -38.99 -16.53
N SER A 513 6.79 -37.97 -17.34
CA SER A 513 7.22 -36.66 -16.82
C SER A 513 6.07 -35.96 -16.09
N ILE A 514 6.38 -35.07 -15.13
CA ILE A 514 5.36 -34.25 -14.45
C ILE A 514 4.54 -33.46 -15.48
N ARG A 515 5.21 -32.94 -16.53
CA ARG A 515 4.57 -32.19 -17.60
C ARG A 515 3.56 -33.04 -18.38
N ASP A 516 3.97 -34.23 -18.80
CA ASP A 516 3.10 -35.13 -19.58
C ASP A 516 1.87 -35.56 -18.79
N ASN A 517 2.05 -35.84 -17.49
CA ASN A 517 0.95 -36.14 -16.59
C ASN A 517 -0.05 -34.99 -16.44
N VAL A 518 0.43 -33.75 -16.29
CA VAL A 518 -0.44 -32.56 -16.24
C VAL A 518 -1.17 -32.40 -17.57
N LEU A 519 -0.49 -32.57 -18.71
CA LEU A 519 -1.12 -32.50 -20.02
C LEU A 519 -2.17 -33.60 -20.23
N ALA A 520 -1.88 -34.83 -19.83
CA ALA A 520 -2.83 -35.94 -19.90
C ALA A 520 -4.08 -35.65 -19.04
N PHE A 521 -3.88 -35.12 -17.83
CA PHE A 521 -4.97 -34.72 -16.93
C PHE A 521 -5.86 -33.63 -17.52
N LEU A 522 -5.26 -32.62 -18.17
CA LEU A 522 -5.95 -31.50 -18.83
C LEU A 522 -6.70 -31.95 -20.09
N ARG A 523 -6.07 -32.74 -20.96
CA ARG A 523 -6.70 -33.29 -22.18
C ARG A 523 -7.92 -34.15 -21.85
N ALA A 524 -7.82 -34.98 -20.81
CA ALA A 524 -8.96 -35.78 -20.33
C ALA A 524 -10.16 -34.94 -19.87
N ARG A 525 -9.97 -33.64 -19.62
CA ARG A 525 -11.00 -32.67 -19.19
C ARG A 525 -11.28 -31.60 -20.25
N GLY A 526 -10.81 -31.79 -21.48
CA GLY A 526 -11.10 -30.91 -22.61
C GLY A 526 -10.31 -29.59 -22.63
N VAL A 527 -9.19 -29.49 -21.91
CA VAL A 527 -8.30 -28.32 -21.95
C VAL A 527 -7.06 -28.65 -22.79
N GLU A 528 -6.84 -27.88 -23.84
CA GLU A 528 -5.66 -28.00 -24.73
C GLU A 528 -4.63 -26.93 -24.40
N VAL A 529 -3.42 -27.37 -24.05
CA VAL A 529 -2.28 -26.50 -23.71
C VAL A 529 -1.18 -26.56 -24.79
N GLY A 530 -1.14 -27.64 -25.57
CA GLY A 530 -0.14 -27.83 -26.63
C GLY A 530 1.31 -27.76 -26.12
N THR A 531 2.12 -26.95 -26.80
CA THR A 531 3.52 -26.64 -26.43
C THR A 531 3.66 -25.48 -25.46
N GLY A 532 2.56 -24.94 -24.94
CA GLY A 532 2.57 -23.86 -23.99
C GLY A 532 3.22 -24.21 -22.64
N ARG A 533 3.54 -23.16 -21.88
CA ARG A 533 4.35 -23.22 -20.66
C ARG A 533 3.55 -23.77 -19.48
N ILE A 534 4.20 -24.52 -18.59
CA ILE A 534 3.60 -24.95 -17.31
C ILE A 534 4.53 -24.64 -16.14
N LEU A 535 4.07 -23.79 -15.22
CA LEU A 535 4.77 -23.52 -13.96
C LEU A 535 4.15 -24.32 -12.82
N MET A 536 4.99 -24.79 -11.91
CA MET A 536 4.58 -25.55 -10.72
C MET A 536 5.12 -24.90 -9.44
N ALA A 537 4.23 -24.63 -8.49
CA ALA A 537 4.58 -24.32 -7.11
C ALA A 537 4.48 -25.59 -6.24
N ALA A 538 5.62 -26.06 -5.71
CA ALA A 538 5.69 -27.27 -4.88
C ALA A 538 6.96 -27.30 -4.01
N ASN A 539 7.07 -28.27 -3.10
CA ASN A 539 8.35 -28.64 -2.49
C ASN A 539 9.09 -29.66 -3.37
N ALA A 540 10.41 -29.55 -3.40
CA ALA A 540 11.29 -30.55 -3.96
C ALA A 540 11.50 -31.72 -2.98
N ARG A 541 11.72 -32.91 -3.50
CA ARG A 541 12.18 -34.07 -2.74
C ARG A 541 13.61 -33.85 -2.27
N ALA A 542 13.82 -33.87 -0.96
CA ALA A 542 15.12 -33.67 -0.34
C ALA A 542 15.36 -34.72 0.75
N PHE A 543 16.59 -35.22 0.85
CA PHE A 543 16.96 -36.31 1.75
C PHE A 543 16.07 -37.56 1.59
N GLY A 544 15.60 -37.82 0.36
CA GLY A 544 14.70 -38.93 0.05
C GLY A 544 13.25 -38.72 0.51
N TYR A 545 12.87 -37.53 1.01
CA TYR A 545 11.53 -37.23 1.50
C TYR A 545 10.89 -36.07 0.72
N CYS A 546 9.63 -36.23 0.36
CA CYS A 546 8.79 -35.17 -0.20
C CYS A 546 7.42 -35.22 0.48
N PHE A 547 6.82 -34.05 0.72
CA PHE A 547 5.42 -33.94 1.09
C PHE A 547 4.89 -32.58 0.64
N ASN A 548 3.88 -32.60 -0.22
CA ASN A 548 3.26 -31.43 -0.81
C ASN A 548 1.79 -31.33 -0.39
N PRO A 549 1.46 -30.68 0.75
CA PRO A 549 0.05 -30.50 1.15
C PRO A 549 -0.80 -29.87 0.05
N ILE A 550 -0.17 -29.01 -0.75
CA ILE A 550 -0.72 -28.42 -1.95
C ILE A 550 0.41 -28.22 -2.98
N SER A 551 0.11 -28.52 -4.25
CA SER A 551 0.89 -28.13 -5.42
C SER A 551 -0.03 -27.36 -6.37
N VAL A 552 0.45 -26.30 -7.00
CA VAL A 552 -0.34 -25.51 -7.96
C VAL A 552 0.38 -25.44 -9.29
N PHE A 553 -0.34 -25.73 -10.37
CA PHE A 553 0.15 -25.70 -11.74
C PHE A 553 -0.57 -24.61 -12.53
N TRP A 554 0.15 -23.65 -13.07
CA TRP A 554 -0.39 -22.65 -14.00
C TRP A 554 -0.01 -23.04 -15.42
N CYS A 555 -1.02 -23.23 -16.29
CA CYS A 555 -0.84 -23.79 -17.62
C CYS A 555 -1.24 -22.75 -18.67
N TRP A 556 -0.30 -22.30 -19.46
CA TRP A 556 -0.54 -21.38 -20.59
C TRP A 556 -0.62 -22.16 -21.89
N ASP A 557 -1.54 -21.79 -22.78
CA ASP A 557 -1.57 -22.33 -24.14
C ASP A 557 -0.47 -21.74 -25.04
N GLU A 558 -0.42 -22.19 -26.29
CA GLU A 558 0.55 -21.72 -27.29
C GLU A 558 0.41 -20.23 -27.65
N SER A 559 -0.75 -19.63 -27.37
CA SER A 559 -0.98 -18.19 -27.58
C SER A 559 -0.48 -17.33 -26.41
N GLY A 560 -0.07 -17.97 -25.30
CA GLY A 560 0.34 -17.31 -24.07
C GLY A 560 -0.83 -16.93 -23.15
N ALA A 561 -2.04 -17.42 -23.41
CA ALA A 561 -3.19 -17.25 -22.53
C ALA A 561 -3.21 -18.33 -21.44
N LEU A 562 -3.60 -17.98 -20.21
CA LEU A 562 -3.73 -18.96 -19.12
C LEU A 562 -4.94 -19.87 -19.40
N ALA A 563 -4.68 -21.08 -19.90
CA ALA A 563 -5.71 -22.03 -20.28
C ALA A 563 -6.42 -22.63 -19.05
N ALA A 564 -5.67 -22.96 -18.01
CA ALA A 564 -6.19 -23.49 -16.76
C ALA A 564 -5.18 -23.42 -15.60
N THR A 565 -5.71 -23.58 -14.38
CA THR A 565 -4.91 -23.83 -13.18
C THR A 565 -5.29 -25.19 -12.59
N VAL A 566 -4.30 -26.03 -12.29
CA VAL A 566 -4.52 -27.31 -11.58
C VAL A 566 -4.05 -27.16 -10.14
N VAL A 567 -4.91 -27.48 -9.18
CA VAL A 567 -4.58 -27.47 -7.75
C VAL A 567 -4.58 -28.90 -7.25
N GLU A 568 -3.40 -29.43 -6.97
CA GLU A 568 -3.23 -30.77 -6.43
C GLU A 568 -3.10 -30.71 -4.91
N VAL A 569 -3.89 -31.51 -4.20
CA VAL A 569 -3.92 -31.56 -2.74
C VAL A 569 -3.53 -32.96 -2.28
N HIS A 570 -2.59 -33.03 -1.34
CA HIS A 570 -2.18 -34.30 -0.71
C HIS A 570 -2.61 -34.33 0.75
N ASN A 571 -2.89 -35.53 1.26
CA ASN A 571 -3.14 -35.74 2.67
C ASN A 571 -1.97 -36.49 3.34
N THR A 572 -1.92 -36.48 4.67
CA THR A 572 -0.88 -37.21 5.42
C THR A 572 -1.03 -38.73 5.40
N TYR A 573 -2.04 -39.25 4.69
CA TYR A 573 -2.35 -40.68 4.56
C TYR A 573 -1.91 -41.27 3.21
N GLY A 574 -1.25 -40.47 2.37
CA GLY A 574 -0.76 -40.89 1.06
C GLY A 574 -1.84 -40.89 -0.03
N ASP A 575 -2.98 -40.23 0.18
CA ASP A 575 -3.92 -39.98 -0.90
C ASP A 575 -3.59 -38.62 -1.56
N ARG A 576 -3.91 -38.45 -2.85
CA ARG A 576 -3.83 -37.17 -3.58
C ARG A 576 -5.02 -36.96 -4.52
N HIS A 577 -5.38 -35.71 -4.80
CA HIS A 577 -6.43 -35.34 -5.75
C HIS A 577 -6.11 -34.01 -6.43
N ALA A 578 -6.37 -33.93 -7.74
CA ALA A 578 -6.14 -32.74 -8.55
C ALA A 578 -7.47 -32.08 -8.96
N TYR A 579 -7.63 -30.83 -8.60
CA TYR A 579 -8.77 -29.98 -8.96
C TYR A 579 -8.39 -29.16 -10.19
N LEU A 580 -9.14 -29.32 -11.29
CA LEU A 580 -9.07 -28.39 -12.42
C LEU A 580 -9.93 -27.17 -12.11
N VAL A 581 -9.33 -25.97 -12.19
CA VAL A 581 -10.05 -24.71 -11.99
C VAL A 581 -9.70 -23.70 -13.09
N HIS A 582 -10.65 -22.80 -13.35
CA HIS A 582 -10.49 -21.66 -14.25
C HIS A 582 -10.65 -20.39 -13.41
N PRO A 583 -9.55 -19.85 -12.87
CA PRO A 583 -9.61 -18.66 -12.04
C PRO A 583 -10.09 -17.44 -12.82
N ASP A 584 -10.81 -16.53 -12.14
CA ASP A 584 -11.12 -15.20 -12.66
C ASP A 584 -9.85 -14.34 -12.82
N GLU A 585 -9.99 -13.11 -13.33
CA GLU A 585 -8.87 -12.17 -13.51
C GLU A 585 -8.13 -11.85 -12.20
N GLN A 586 -8.77 -12.06 -11.03
CA GLN A 586 -8.17 -11.91 -9.71
C GLN A 586 -7.56 -13.22 -9.16
N GLY A 587 -7.55 -14.29 -9.96
CA GLY A 587 -7.02 -15.60 -9.57
C GLY A 587 -7.96 -16.39 -8.66
N ARG A 588 -9.26 -16.10 -8.61
CA ARG A 588 -10.21 -16.78 -7.73
C ARG A 588 -11.01 -17.84 -8.46
N ALA A 589 -11.23 -18.98 -7.82
CA ALA A 589 -12.05 -20.06 -8.35
C ALA A 589 -12.77 -20.81 -7.23
N THR A 590 -13.91 -21.42 -7.54
CA THR A 590 -14.65 -22.24 -6.60
C THR A 590 -14.78 -23.66 -7.14
N THR A 591 -14.56 -24.68 -6.29
CA THR A 591 -14.67 -26.09 -6.69
C THR A 591 -15.24 -26.97 -5.56
N PRO A 592 -16.11 -27.95 -5.85
CA PRO A 592 -16.58 -28.90 -4.84
C PRO A 592 -15.43 -29.71 -4.24
N LYS A 593 -15.47 -29.93 -2.93
CA LYS A 593 -14.45 -30.74 -2.25
C LYS A 593 -14.65 -32.22 -2.56
N ALA A 594 -13.62 -32.88 -3.08
CA ALA A 594 -13.70 -34.30 -3.50
C ALA A 594 -12.89 -35.26 -2.59
N MET A 595 -11.88 -34.76 -1.87
CA MET A 595 -10.89 -35.59 -1.19
C MET A 595 -10.92 -35.46 0.33
N TYR A 596 -10.82 -36.56 1.07
CA TYR A 596 -10.65 -36.53 2.53
C TYR A 596 -9.21 -36.13 2.93
N VAL A 597 -9.04 -34.88 3.36
CA VAL A 597 -7.71 -34.27 3.61
C VAL A 597 -7.30 -34.24 5.09
N SER A 598 -8.24 -34.38 6.02
CA SER A 598 -7.97 -34.25 7.46
C SER A 598 -8.96 -35.08 8.28
N PRO A 599 -8.55 -35.66 9.42
CA PRO A 599 -9.44 -36.38 10.33
C PRO A 599 -10.57 -35.53 10.92
N PHE A 600 -10.53 -34.20 10.74
CA PHE A 600 -11.45 -33.25 11.34
C PHE A 600 -12.43 -32.61 10.35
N HIS A 601 -12.36 -32.96 9.06
CA HIS A 601 -13.32 -32.51 8.03
C HIS A 601 -13.71 -33.72 7.17
N GLY A 602 -15.00 -33.88 6.88
CA GLY A 602 -15.46 -34.95 5.98
C GLY A 602 -15.14 -34.63 4.52
N THR A 603 -15.77 -35.31 3.56
CA THR A 603 -15.68 -34.97 2.13
C THR A 603 -16.64 -33.86 1.69
N ASP A 604 -17.55 -33.46 2.57
CA ASP A 604 -18.55 -32.41 2.42
C ASP A 604 -17.94 -30.99 2.35
N GLY A 605 -18.54 -30.12 1.54
CA GLY A 605 -18.18 -28.71 1.41
C GLY A 605 -17.65 -28.25 0.05
N THR A 606 -17.41 -26.94 -0.04
CA THR A 606 -16.92 -26.24 -1.23
C THR A 606 -15.60 -25.53 -0.90
N TYR A 607 -14.63 -25.61 -1.82
CA TYR A 607 -13.40 -24.84 -1.77
C TYR A 607 -13.53 -23.53 -2.53
N ASP A 608 -13.26 -22.42 -1.86
CA ASP A 608 -12.99 -21.12 -2.46
C ASP A 608 -11.47 -20.90 -2.50
N LEU A 609 -10.93 -20.89 -3.71
CA LEU A 609 -9.49 -20.82 -4.00
C LEU A 609 -9.11 -19.42 -4.45
N THR A 610 -7.93 -18.96 -4.04
CA THR A 610 -7.25 -17.79 -4.62
C THR A 610 -5.83 -18.20 -4.98
N VAL A 611 -5.58 -18.32 -6.28
CA VAL A 611 -4.35 -18.83 -6.91
C VAL A 611 -3.94 -17.96 -8.11
N PRO A 612 -3.70 -16.65 -7.91
CA PRO A 612 -3.23 -15.77 -8.98
C PRO A 612 -1.92 -16.28 -9.59
N VAL A 613 -1.69 -15.93 -10.86
CA VAL A 613 -0.42 -16.20 -11.52
C VAL A 613 0.74 -15.59 -10.70
N PRO A 614 1.79 -16.37 -10.38
CA PRO A 614 2.88 -15.91 -9.54
C PRO A 614 3.76 -14.88 -10.26
N SER A 615 4.29 -13.95 -9.47
CA SER A 615 5.32 -12.97 -9.87
C SER A 615 6.51 -13.11 -8.90
N ASP A 616 7.11 -12.02 -8.44
CA ASP A 616 8.01 -12.03 -7.26
C ASP A 616 7.27 -12.36 -5.95
N LYS A 617 5.95 -12.55 -6.02
CA LYS A 617 5.10 -13.00 -4.92
C LYS A 617 4.36 -14.28 -5.28
N LEU A 618 4.28 -15.18 -4.30
CA LEU A 618 3.50 -16.42 -4.34
C LEU A 618 2.33 -16.28 -3.36
N HIS A 619 1.10 -16.38 -3.86
CA HIS A 619 -0.10 -16.24 -3.05
C HIS A 619 -1.08 -17.38 -3.36
N ILE A 620 -1.36 -18.21 -2.35
CA ILE A 620 -2.28 -19.33 -2.44
C ILE A 620 -3.18 -19.29 -1.21
N VAL A 621 -4.49 -19.22 -1.41
CA VAL A 621 -5.49 -19.32 -0.33
C VAL A 621 -6.49 -20.41 -0.69
N VAL A 622 -6.82 -21.22 0.31
CA VAL A 622 -7.84 -22.25 0.25
C VAL A 622 -8.78 -22.04 1.42
N GLU A 623 -10.00 -21.60 1.14
CA GLU A 623 -11.08 -21.57 2.12
C GLU A 623 -12.01 -22.75 1.88
N LEU A 624 -12.31 -23.49 2.94
CA LEU A 624 -13.30 -24.56 2.95
C LEU A 624 -14.52 -24.07 3.73
N THR A 625 -15.67 -24.12 3.08
CA THR A 625 -16.98 -24.01 3.73
C THR A 625 -17.64 -25.38 3.70
N THR A 626 -17.89 -25.99 4.86
CA THR A 626 -18.62 -27.27 4.95
C THR A 626 -20.14 -27.05 4.79
N ASP A 627 -20.87 -28.11 4.49
CA ASP A 627 -22.34 -28.04 4.33
C ASP A 627 -23.04 -27.61 5.64
N ASP A 628 -22.44 -27.93 6.79
CA ASP A 628 -22.87 -27.50 8.12
C ASP A 628 -22.54 -26.02 8.44
N GLY A 629 -21.89 -25.30 7.51
CA GLY A 629 -21.54 -23.88 7.64
C GLY A 629 -20.20 -23.58 8.34
N ASP A 630 -19.44 -24.62 8.72
CA ASP A 630 -18.11 -24.42 9.33
C ASP A 630 -17.11 -23.92 8.29
N ARG A 631 -16.29 -22.93 8.69
CA ARG A 631 -15.25 -22.35 7.83
C ARG A 631 -13.84 -22.67 8.34
N PHE A 632 -13.00 -23.13 7.41
CA PHE A 632 -11.57 -23.33 7.59
C PHE A 632 -10.82 -22.58 6.48
N SER A 633 -9.78 -21.85 6.83
CA SER A 633 -8.94 -21.12 5.86
C SER A 633 -7.48 -21.51 6.03
N ALA A 634 -6.85 -21.86 4.92
CA ALA A 634 -5.42 -22.11 4.81
C ALA A 634 -4.83 -21.12 3.80
N SER A 635 -3.80 -20.37 4.18
CA SER A 635 -3.10 -19.46 3.29
C SER A 635 -1.61 -19.72 3.29
N LEU A 636 -1.00 -19.58 2.12
CA LEU A 636 0.43 -19.59 1.86
C LEU A 636 0.74 -18.30 1.09
N VAL A 637 1.54 -17.44 1.72
CA VAL A 637 2.01 -16.19 1.11
C VAL A 637 3.53 -16.20 1.18
N GLY A 638 4.21 -15.90 0.09
CA GLY A 638 5.66 -15.78 0.08
C GLY A 638 6.19 -14.79 -0.93
N GLU A 639 7.45 -14.41 -0.72
CA GLU A 639 8.20 -13.53 -1.61
C GLU A 639 9.41 -14.29 -2.14
N ARG A 640 9.79 -13.99 -3.39
CA ARG A 640 10.96 -14.60 -4.03
C ARG A 640 12.20 -14.29 -3.21
N SER A 641 13.02 -15.31 -2.97
CA SER A 641 14.19 -15.23 -2.09
C SER A 641 15.44 -15.70 -2.83
N THR A 642 16.59 -15.11 -2.49
CA THR A 642 17.91 -15.58 -2.93
C THR A 642 18.41 -16.76 -2.09
N THR A 643 17.49 -17.47 -1.41
CA THR A 643 17.79 -18.64 -0.59
C THR A 643 18.36 -19.77 -1.44
N THR A 644 19.33 -20.49 -0.89
CA THR A 644 19.97 -21.62 -1.58
C THR A 644 19.16 -22.90 -1.42
N ALA A 645 19.27 -23.82 -2.38
CA ALA A 645 18.66 -25.15 -2.32
C ALA A 645 18.93 -25.87 -0.99
N ARG A 646 20.16 -25.74 -0.45
CA ARG A 646 20.55 -26.31 0.85
C ARG A 646 19.70 -25.81 2.02
N ARG A 647 19.30 -24.54 2.02
CA ARG A 647 18.47 -23.95 3.07
C ARG A 647 16.98 -24.30 2.89
N ALA A 648 16.53 -24.51 1.66
CA ALA A 648 15.17 -24.93 1.34
C ALA A 648 14.93 -26.44 1.51
N ALA A 649 15.97 -27.28 1.37
CA ALA A 649 15.92 -28.73 1.47
C ALA A 649 15.09 -29.30 2.66
N PRO A 650 15.20 -28.78 3.91
CA PRO A 650 14.42 -29.34 5.02
C PRO A 650 12.95 -28.89 5.06
N ALA A 651 12.46 -28.07 4.13
CA ALA A 651 11.13 -27.46 4.18
C ALA A 651 10.00 -28.51 4.23
N ALA A 652 9.99 -29.48 3.30
CA ALA A 652 8.98 -30.54 3.24
C ALA A 652 8.95 -31.38 4.53
N LEU A 653 10.12 -31.76 5.05
CA LEU A 653 10.24 -32.53 6.29
C LEU A 653 9.73 -31.74 7.50
N ARG A 654 10.11 -30.47 7.63
CA ARG A 654 9.66 -29.59 8.71
C ARG A 654 8.15 -29.36 8.65
N GLY A 655 7.61 -29.09 7.46
CA GLY A 655 6.17 -28.91 7.24
C GLY A 655 5.38 -30.14 7.66
N SER A 656 5.79 -31.34 7.21
CA SER A 656 5.15 -32.60 7.57
C SER A 656 5.17 -32.88 9.09
N LEU A 657 6.32 -32.67 9.75
CA LEU A 657 6.43 -32.82 11.21
C LEU A 657 5.51 -31.85 11.96
N LEU A 658 5.42 -30.59 11.52
CA LEU A 658 4.54 -29.59 12.11
C LEU A 658 3.07 -29.96 11.92
N ILE A 659 2.68 -30.44 10.74
CA ILE A 659 1.30 -30.88 10.46
C ILE A 659 0.92 -32.07 11.36
N ARG A 660 1.81 -33.07 11.50
CA ARG A 660 1.59 -34.23 12.39
C ARG A 660 1.49 -33.81 13.85
N ALA A 661 2.42 -32.97 14.33
CA ALA A 661 2.40 -32.45 15.70
C ALA A 661 1.12 -31.65 15.99
N HIS A 662 0.67 -30.84 15.02
CA HIS A 662 -0.58 -30.09 15.14
C HIS A 662 -1.80 -31.02 15.17
N GLY A 663 -1.84 -32.06 14.33
CA GLY A 663 -2.88 -33.08 14.33
C GLY A 663 -2.98 -33.81 15.68
N ILE A 664 -1.84 -34.22 16.26
CA ILE A 664 -1.78 -34.85 17.59
C ILE A 664 -2.30 -33.89 18.67
N TRP A 665 -1.90 -32.62 18.62
CA TRP A 665 -2.40 -31.61 19.57
C TRP A 665 -3.92 -31.45 19.49
N LEU A 666 -4.50 -31.44 18.27
CA LEU A 666 -5.94 -31.31 18.07
C LEU A 666 -6.70 -32.53 18.60
N TRP A 667 -6.14 -33.72 18.38
CA TRP A 667 -6.67 -34.96 18.93
C TRP A 667 -6.63 -34.99 20.47
N LEU A 668 -5.50 -34.59 21.08
CA LEU A 668 -5.35 -34.46 22.54
C LEU A 668 -6.36 -33.47 23.16
N ARG A 669 -6.84 -32.50 22.38
CA ARG A 669 -7.89 -31.53 22.78
C ARG A 669 -9.32 -32.03 22.53
N ARG A 670 -9.50 -33.33 22.24
CA ARG A 670 -10.80 -34.00 22.03
C ARG A 670 -11.61 -33.46 20.84
N LEU A 671 -10.95 -32.97 19.79
CA LEU A 671 -11.64 -32.62 18.56
C LEU A 671 -12.23 -33.90 17.91
N PRO A 672 -13.55 -33.96 17.60
CA PRO A 672 -14.16 -35.17 17.06
C PRO A 672 -13.52 -35.58 15.74
N VAL A 673 -13.10 -36.84 15.65
CA VAL A 673 -12.54 -37.42 14.42
C VAL A 673 -13.71 -37.92 13.57
N ARG A 674 -13.87 -37.38 12.34
CA ARG A 674 -14.84 -37.91 11.39
C ARG A 674 -14.31 -39.22 10.81
N GLN A 675 -15.12 -40.28 10.75
CA GLN A 675 -14.69 -41.57 10.22
C GLN A 675 -14.28 -41.44 8.74
N ARG A 676 -13.14 -42.05 8.39
CA ARG A 676 -12.69 -42.16 7.00
C ARG A 676 -13.73 -42.96 6.20
N PRO A 677 -14.13 -42.52 5.00
CA PRO A 677 -15.00 -43.32 4.13
C PRO A 677 -14.36 -44.68 3.82
N ALA A 678 -15.15 -45.76 3.93
CA ALA A 678 -14.67 -47.13 3.70
C ALA A 678 -14.54 -47.48 2.20
N HIS A 679 -15.01 -46.61 1.31
CA HIS A 679 -15.10 -46.79 -0.14
C HIS A 679 -14.11 -45.87 -0.85
N ALA A 680 -13.58 -46.31 -1.99
CA ALA A 680 -12.69 -45.51 -2.82
C ALA A 680 -13.41 -44.21 -3.25
N GLN A 681 -12.74 -43.07 -3.06
CA GLN A 681 -13.21 -41.77 -3.53
C GLN A 681 -12.90 -41.67 -5.02
N ALA A 682 -13.89 -41.28 -5.84
CA ALA A 682 -13.70 -41.10 -7.26
C ALA A 682 -12.56 -40.09 -7.52
N ASP A 683 -11.69 -40.39 -8.48
CA ASP A 683 -10.55 -39.55 -8.88
C ASP A 683 -9.50 -39.26 -7.80
N VAL A 684 -9.46 -40.02 -6.69
CA VAL A 684 -8.41 -39.92 -5.66
C VAL A 684 -7.36 -41.01 -5.89
N GLN A 685 -6.13 -40.61 -6.17
CA GLN A 685 -4.99 -41.51 -6.36
C GLN A 685 -4.36 -41.87 -5.01
N LYS A 686 -3.93 -43.13 -4.86
CA LYS A 686 -3.15 -43.58 -3.69
C LYS A 686 -1.66 -43.60 -4.04
N GLU A 687 -0.85 -43.07 -3.15
CA GLU A 687 0.61 -43.20 -3.17
C GLU A 687 0.97 -44.67 -2.96
N GLU A 688 1.65 -45.29 -3.91
CA GLU A 688 2.12 -46.66 -3.78
C GLU A 688 3.18 -46.73 -2.66
N ALA A 689 2.92 -47.56 -1.65
CA ALA A 689 3.86 -47.75 -0.55
C ALA A 689 5.13 -48.47 -1.04
N ARG A 690 6.29 -47.81 -0.89
CA ARG A 690 7.59 -48.47 -0.82
C ARG A 690 8.34 -48.06 0.43
#